data_AF-A0A0L0H5J1-F1
#
_entry.id   AF-A0A0L0H5J1-F1
#
_cell.length_a   1.000
_cell.length_b   1.000
_cell.length_c   1.000
_cell.angle_alpha   90.00
_cell.angle_beta   90.00
_cell.angle_gamma   90.00
#
_symmetry.space_group_name_H-M   'P 1'
#
loop_
_entity.id
_entity.type
_entity.pdbx_description
1 polymer ?
#
loop_
_entity_poly.entity_id
_entity_poly.type
_entity_poly.pdbx_seq_one_letter_code
_entity_poly.pdbx_strand_id
1 'polypeptide(L)'
;MLARVSFDHAPDRGALPRLTSYTLDKLSKPMQPEKRYIQTTLPFARLPRVSPSGTPRSASPTKLTFRPFSESRTPLHPSAVLASVPCGKADNILFVDEDVESDDELKRRRQEEDDTEVDEDLDINPVEQDKPRKPRMLTMARMLAKRQKSDDASCNTEEQLGPPVFKHWVLCNFSDSTPIDPPQDEWTPLYVKLPCSPRNTMQWDGDQQAPSHDQPRFAKWDVIRTHLQGPIRDANDLTQVLYAYNPSFRRRWDLSGLEYYLNVVVGDVPALFEKIIPGMADLALRLPQLFPEPIPFLRKGSNSAITLSQMQIVCLLANAFFCTFPRRNDTRRGAEHATFPSINFNSLFTGSKRKGLDMNRVGKLHGLFNYFRRVLSQNPTGSVTFHRRVLSPSEIPDWSTMTEPLGPMEVRSQGTIEDDGEGMLQVDFANKFIGGGVLGYGCVQEEIRFIINPELLVSRLFTEEMLPHEAVLMIGAERFSNYTGYGDTFEWAGNYVDKTERDGLGRRKTEIVAIDAMYFPPGRAENQYRAEMILREVNKAFVGFGHSETSCLEGAGVATGNWGCGAFNGDPELKSLVQLIAASVAKRPILYFTFGDEDLARRLRDVYELMTGRGVSVGQLFRALTEYWACRRQMGIFEFLKRRFSSDATT
;
A
#
# COMPACT_ATOMS: atom_id res chain seq x y z
N MET A 1 -9.75 -36.60 27.52
CA MET A 1 -10.83 -37.36 26.84
C MET A 1 -11.41 -36.48 25.75
N LEU A 2 -11.76 -37.04 24.59
CA LEU A 2 -12.29 -36.28 23.45
C LEU A 2 -13.82 -36.32 23.44
N ALA A 3 -14.45 -35.16 23.24
CA ALA A 3 -15.86 -35.05 22.85
C ALA A 3 -15.92 -34.41 21.46
N ARG A 4 -16.12 -35.23 20.42
CA ARG A 4 -16.50 -34.72 19.10
C ARG A 4 -18.00 -34.41 19.13
N VAL A 5 -18.38 -33.24 18.65
CA VAL A 5 -19.78 -32.90 18.36
C VAL A 5 -19.90 -32.68 16.87
N SER A 6 -20.49 -33.65 16.18
CA SER A 6 -20.84 -33.60 14.76
C SER A 6 -22.33 -33.35 14.61
N PHE A 7 -22.72 -32.34 13.83
CA PHE A 7 -24.10 -32.06 13.47
C PHE A 7 -24.35 -32.35 11.99
N ASP A 8 -24.62 -33.61 11.68
CA ASP A 8 -25.52 -33.92 10.57
C ASP A 8 -26.94 -33.55 10.99
N HIS A 9 -27.64 -32.73 10.19
CA HIS A 9 -29.12 -32.71 10.10
C HIS A 9 -29.53 -31.95 8.83
N ALA A 10 -29.99 -32.69 7.82
CA ALA A 10 -30.77 -32.13 6.72
C ALA A 10 -32.27 -32.26 7.03
N PRO A 11 -33.10 -31.31 6.58
CA PRO A 11 -34.48 -31.65 6.24
C PRO A 11 -34.96 -31.08 4.89
N ASP A 12 -35.29 -32.01 4.00
CA ASP A 12 -36.43 -32.03 3.09
C ASP A 12 -36.63 -30.99 1.95
N ARG A 13 -37.46 -31.38 0.98
CA ARG A 13 -37.84 -30.61 -0.22
C ARG A 13 -39.25 -30.04 -0.10
N GLY A 14 -39.38 -28.73 0.18
CA GLY A 14 -40.66 -28.02 0.29
C GLY A 14 -40.92 -27.02 -0.85
N ALA A 15 -42.16 -26.99 -1.36
CA ALA A 15 -42.59 -26.25 -2.55
C ALA A 15 -42.29 -24.73 -2.58
N LEU A 16 -41.97 -24.23 -3.79
CA LEU A 16 -41.90 -22.80 -4.13
C LEU A 16 -43.26 -22.08 -3.97
N PRO A 17 -43.33 -20.97 -3.23
CA PRO A 17 -44.35 -19.94 -3.46
C PRO A 17 -43.87 -18.97 -4.56
N ARG A 18 -44.71 -18.71 -5.57
CA ARG A 18 -44.48 -17.59 -6.50
C ARG A 18 -44.73 -16.28 -5.76
N LEU A 19 -43.75 -15.37 -5.76
CA LEU A 19 -43.97 -13.97 -5.41
C LEU A 19 -43.93 -13.09 -6.67
N THR A 20 -44.85 -12.14 -6.71
CA THR A 20 -45.18 -11.34 -7.90
C THR A 20 -44.34 -10.09 -8.02
N SER A 21 -44.28 -9.54 -9.24
CA SER A 21 -43.71 -8.22 -9.54
C SER A 21 -44.21 -7.13 -8.59
N TYR A 22 -43.27 -6.40 -7.99
CA TYR A 22 -43.56 -5.09 -7.37
C TYR A 22 -42.97 -3.98 -8.23
N THR A 23 -43.82 -3.05 -8.62
CA THR A 23 -43.49 -1.96 -9.53
C THR A 23 -42.70 -0.87 -8.82
N LEU A 24 -41.58 -0.44 -9.41
CA LEU A 24 -40.88 0.78 -9.00
C LEU A 24 -41.69 2.00 -9.44
N ASP A 25 -42.53 2.54 -8.55
CA ASP A 25 -43.15 3.85 -8.75
C ASP A 25 -43.52 4.55 -7.42
N LYS A 26 -43.22 5.86 -7.33
CA LYS A 26 -43.32 6.82 -6.20
C LYS A 26 -42.06 7.10 -5.36
N LEU A 27 -41.15 7.90 -5.91
CA LEU A 27 -40.45 8.96 -5.16
C LEU A 27 -40.29 10.21 -6.05
N SER A 28 -41.28 11.10 -6.02
CA SER A 28 -41.33 12.26 -6.93
C SER A 28 -41.84 13.55 -6.27
N LYS A 29 -40.93 14.26 -5.58
CA LYS A 29 -40.87 15.74 -5.54
C LYS A 29 -39.55 16.23 -4.92
N PRO A 30 -38.97 17.35 -5.40
CA PRO A 30 -37.66 17.83 -4.95
C PRO A 30 -37.74 18.79 -3.75
N MET A 31 -36.69 18.81 -2.93
CA MET A 31 -36.31 19.98 -2.13
C MET A 31 -35.31 20.84 -2.91
N GLN A 32 -35.39 22.16 -2.76
CA GLN A 32 -34.43 23.09 -3.37
C GLN A 32 -33.21 23.29 -2.44
N PRO A 33 -31.98 23.34 -2.98
CA PRO A 33 -30.81 23.78 -2.22
C PRO A 33 -30.67 25.32 -2.27
N GLU A 34 -30.48 25.95 -1.11
CA GLU A 34 -30.11 27.37 -1.06
C GLU A 34 -28.68 27.58 -1.58
N LYS A 35 -28.50 28.51 -2.52
CA LYS A 35 -27.19 28.89 -3.05
C LYS A 35 -26.62 30.09 -2.28
N ARG A 36 -25.39 29.98 -1.75
CA ARG A 36 -24.52 31.15 -1.46
C ARG A 36 -23.04 30.79 -1.37
N TYR A 37 -22.38 30.78 -2.52
CA TYR A 37 -20.95 31.12 -2.64
C TYR A 37 -20.78 32.06 -3.83
N ILE A 38 -19.96 33.11 -3.66
CA ILE A 38 -19.69 34.12 -4.69
C ILE A 38 -18.22 33.99 -5.09
N GLN A 39 -17.97 33.66 -6.35
CA GLN A 39 -16.69 33.90 -7.00
C GLN A 39 -16.74 35.22 -7.75
N THR A 40 -15.71 36.04 -7.60
CA THR A 40 -15.40 37.17 -8.50
C THR A 40 -13.90 37.24 -8.73
N THR A 41 -13.43 36.66 -9.82
CA THR A 41 -12.09 36.86 -10.39
C THR A 41 -12.11 37.99 -11.42
N LEU A 42 -10.96 38.68 -11.58
CA LEU A 42 -10.48 39.56 -12.68
C LEU A 42 -9.63 40.72 -12.09
N PRO A 43 -8.67 41.31 -12.84
CA PRO A 43 -7.56 40.66 -13.55
C PRO A 43 -6.19 41.28 -13.19
N PHE A 44 -5.09 40.64 -13.61
CA PHE A 44 -3.73 41.20 -13.42
C PHE A 44 -3.38 42.31 -14.44
N ALA A 45 -2.78 43.40 -13.94
CA ALA A 45 -2.12 44.45 -14.75
C ALA A 45 -0.79 44.89 -14.07
N ARG A 46 0.08 45.60 -14.79
CA ARG A 46 1.51 45.79 -14.42
C ARG A 46 1.79 47.11 -13.67
N LEU A 47 2.65 47.01 -12.62
CA LEU A 47 3.80 47.87 -12.22
C LEU A 47 3.79 49.40 -12.50
N PRO A 48 4.29 50.28 -11.57
CA PRO A 48 5.68 50.21 -11.09
C PRO A 48 5.97 50.64 -9.62
N ARG A 49 7.28 50.77 -9.28
CA ARG A 49 7.85 51.06 -7.94
C ARG A 49 7.86 52.56 -7.58
N VAL A 50 7.75 52.88 -6.28
CA VAL A 50 8.41 54.03 -5.60
C VAL A 50 8.81 53.61 -4.16
N SER A 51 9.84 54.24 -3.59
CA SER A 51 10.47 53.94 -2.28
C SER A 51 9.92 54.83 -1.12
N PRO A 52 10.24 54.57 0.17
CA PRO A 52 9.48 55.08 1.32
C PRO A 52 10.00 56.39 1.94
N SER A 53 9.16 57.06 2.74
CA SER A 53 9.55 58.07 3.73
C SER A 53 8.49 58.25 4.85
N GLY A 54 8.90 58.82 5.99
CA GLY A 54 7.97 59.46 6.93
C GLY A 54 7.43 58.66 8.13
N THR A 55 8.19 58.61 9.22
CA THR A 55 7.61 58.84 10.57
C THR A 55 8.01 60.27 11.00
N PRO A 56 7.24 60.97 11.86
CA PRO A 56 7.55 60.88 13.29
C PRO A 56 6.40 61.19 14.28
N ARG A 57 6.62 60.85 15.56
CA ARG A 57 6.02 61.46 16.79
C ARG A 57 4.50 61.31 17.02
N SER A 58 3.96 61.57 18.22
CA SER A 58 4.35 61.18 19.60
C SER A 58 3.30 61.68 20.61
N ALA A 59 2.68 60.81 21.42
CA ALA A 59 1.91 61.21 22.60
C ALA A 59 1.79 60.07 23.64
N SER A 60 1.81 60.44 24.93
CA SER A 60 1.63 59.61 26.13
C SER A 60 1.44 60.57 27.34
N PRO A 61 1.41 60.15 28.63
CA PRO A 61 1.08 58.86 29.24
C PRO A 61 0.07 58.98 30.42
N THR A 62 -0.43 57.86 30.95
CA THR A 62 -0.93 57.76 32.34
C THR A 62 -0.47 56.42 32.93
N LYS A 63 0.70 56.31 33.60
CA LYS A 63 0.98 56.62 35.02
C LYS A 63 0.04 55.97 36.05
N LEU A 64 0.53 54.91 36.69
CA LEU A 64 0.56 54.78 38.16
C LEU A 64 1.78 53.93 38.58
N THR A 65 2.16 53.96 39.86
CA THR A 65 3.59 53.90 40.23
C THR A 65 3.89 53.16 41.54
N PHE A 66 4.87 52.23 41.49
CA PHE A 66 5.95 52.04 42.51
C PHE A 66 5.56 51.61 43.96
N ARG A 67 6.46 51.18 44.89
CA ARG A 67 7.95 51.01 44.95
C ARG A 67 8.32 49.73 45.80
N PRO A 68 9.59 49.40 46.21
CA PRO A 68 10.05 48.01 46.37
C PRO A 68 10.73 47.71 47.74
N PHE A 69 11.55 46.65 47.83
CA PHE A 69 12.67 46.52 48.78
C PHE A 69 13.82 45.67 48.21
N SER A 70 14.98 45.67 48.89
CA SER A 70 16.21 44.89 48.60
C SER A 70 16.78 44.31 49.93
N GLU A 71 17.91 43.60 50.07
CA GLU A 71 19.13 43.31 49.28
C GLU A 71 19.84 42.06 49.92
N SER A 72 21.05 41.53 49.67
CA SER A 72 22.27 41.89 48.90
C SER A 72 23.20 40.65 48.73
N ARG A 73 24.40 40.86 48.14
CA ARG A 73 25.68 40.10 48.33
C ARG A 73 25.89 38.72 47.66
N THR A 74 26.73 38.77 46.63
CA THR A 74 27.83 37.82 46.30
C THR A 74 29.08 38.13 47.19
N PRO A 75 30.32 37.58 47.02
CA PRO A 75 30.85 36.62 46.03
C PRO A 75 31.78 35.51 46.59
N LEU A 76 32.38 34.67 45.71
CA LEU A 76 33.85 34.43 45.63
C LEU A 76 34.26 33.55 44.43
N HIS A 77 35.52 33.68 43.99
CA HIS A 77 36.17 32.94 42.87
C HIS A 77 37.70 32.91 43.10
N PRO A 78 38.42 31.89 42.64
CA PRO A 78 39.57 32.07 41.70
C PRO A 78 39.43 31.14 40.47
N SER A 79 40.04 31.30 39.28
CA SER A 79 41.42 31.66 38.85
C SER A 79 42.45 30.53 39.05
N ALA A 80 43.34 30.15 38.12
CA ALA A 80 43.66 30.58 36.73
C ALA A 80 44.07 29.31 35.90
N VAL A 81 44.77 29.26 34.75
CA VAL A 81 45.59 30.20 33.94
C VAL A 81 45.65 29.72 32.45
N LEU A 82 46.49 30.31 31.59
CA LEU A 82 46.63 30.00 30.15
C LEU A 82 47.72 28.96 29.80
N ALA A 83 47.61 28.39 28.59
CA ALA A 83 48.74 28.00 27.72
C ALA A 83 48.34 28.12 26.23
N SER A 84 49.28 28.36 25.31
CA SER A 84 48.96 28.65 23.90
C SER A 84 50.14 28.46 22.92
N VAL A 85 49.87 28.00 21.69
CA VAL A 85 50.74 28.08 20.48
C VAL A 85 51.97 27.11 20.55
N PRO A 86 52.37 26.37 19.47
CA PRO A 86 52.50 26.87 18.10
C PRO A 86 51.91 26.04 16.95
N CYS A 87 51.88 26.70 15.78
CA CYS A 87 51.61 26.12 14.46
C CYS A 87 52.76 25.21 13.99
N GLY A 88 52.41 24.06 13.40
CA GLY A 88 53.33 23.10 12.77
C GLY A 88 52.91 22.81 11.33
N LYS A 89 53.90 22.60 10.45
CA LYS A 89 53.76 22.50 8.98
C LYS A 89 52.84 21.36 8.51
N ALA A 90 52.32 21.51 7.30
CA ALA A 90 51.64 20.45 6.57
C ALA A 90 52.61 19.37 6.08
N ASP A 91 52.13 18.13 6.02
CA ASP A 91 52.62 17.07 5.16
C ASP A 91 51.47 16.61 4.24
N ASN A 92 51.75 16.42 2.95
CA ASN A 92 50.76 15.97 1.98
C ASN A 92 50.58 14.45 2.06
N ILE A 93 49.38 13.98 2.39
CA ILE A 93 48.98 12.61 2.08
C ILE A 93 47.72 12.69 1.22
N LEU A 94 47.86 12.30 -0.05
CA LEU A 94 46.75 12.07 -0.96
C LEU A 94 45.94 10.88 -0.46
N PHE A 95 44.69 11.13 -0.07
CA PHE A 95 43.66 10.09 -0.04
C PHE A 95 42.72 10.32 -1.21
N VAL A 96 42.33 9.22 -1.85
CA VAL A 96 41.47 9.23 -3.04
C VAL A 96 40.02 9.28 -2.57
N ASP A 97 39.23 10.21 -3.12
CA ASP A 97 37.78 10.16 -3.01
C ASP A 97 37.26 9.02 -3.90
N GLU A 98 36.85 7.90 -3.30
CA GLU A 98 36.12 6.83 -3.97
C GLU A 98 34.66 6.79 -3.47
N ASP A 99 33.74 6.69 -4.43
CA ASP A 99 32.33 6.28 -4.32
C ASP A 99 31.38 7.08 -3.41
N VAL A 100 31.13 8.34 -3.81
CA VAL A 100 29.77 8.91 -3.70
C VAL A 100 28.95 8.43 -4.91
N GLU A 101 27.98 7.53 -4.71
CA GLU A 101 27.12 7.01 -5.80
C GLU A 101 26.45 8.16 -6.59
N SER A 102 26.64 8.16 -7.91
CA SER A 102 26.11 9.21 -8.79
C SER A 102 24.65 8.97 -9.21
N ASP A 103 23.93 10.03 -9.58
CA ASP A 103 22.54 9.94 -10.06
C ASP A 103 22.38 9.12 -11.36
N ASP A 104 23.46 8.81 -12.08
CA ASP A 104 23.43 7.93 -13.26
C ASP A 104 23.65 6.45 -12.90
N GLU A 105 24.37 6.16 -11.81
CA GLU A 105 24.48 4.82 -11.24
C GLU A 105 23.10 4.34 -10.73
N LEU A 106 22.36 5.25 -10.07
CA LEU A 106 21.02 4.98 -9.57
C LEU A 106 19.98 4.80 -10.70
N LYS A 107 20.20 5.40 -11.88
CA LYS A 107 19.39 5.16 -13.10
C LYS A 107 19.75 3.83 -13.74
N ARG A 108 21.04 3.49 -13.83
CA ARG A 108 21.49 2.16 -14.29
C ARG A 108 20.88 1.04 -13.46
N ARG A 109 20.87 1.15 -12.12
CA ARG A 109 20.20 0.12 -11.29
C ARG A 109 18.70 -0.02 -11.56
N ARG A 110 17.96 1.07 -11.87
CA ARG A 110 16.56 0.95 -12.31
C ARG A 110 16.43 0.25 -13.66
N GLN A 111 17.39 0.47 -14.56
CA GLN A 111 17.45 -0.22 -15.85
C GLN A 111 17.82 -1.71 -15.68
N GLU A 112 18.79 -2.05 -14.84
CA GLU A 112 19.25 -3.42 -14.55
C GLU A 112 18.28 -4.25 -13.68
N GLU A 113 17.26 -3.62 -13.08
CA GLU A 113 16.11 -4.30 -12.47
C GLU A 113 14.93 -4.49 -13.46
N ASP A 114 14.85 -3.70 -14.54
CA ASP A 114 13.89 -3.87 -15.65
C ASP A 114 14.42 -4.79 -16.78
N ASP A 115 15.74 -4.83 -17.00
CA ASP A 115 16.39 -5.49 -18.16
C ASP A 115 16.61 -7.01 -17.97
N THR A 116 16.09 -7.64 -16.90
CA THR A 116 16.15 -9.11 -16.74
C THR A 116 15.11 -9.89 -17.58
N GLU A 117 14.36 -9.22 -18.46
CA GLU A 117 13.70 -9.87 -19.61
C GLU A 117 14.54 -9.65 -20.89
N VAL A 118 15.41 -10.62 -21.20
CA VAL A 118 16.07 -10.77 -22.51
C VAL A 118 15.73 -12.15 -23.06
N ASP A 119 15.27 -12.20 -24.31
CA ASP A 119 14.76 -13.41 -24.96
C ASP A 119 15.85 -14.47 -25.28
N GLU A 120 15.46 -15.75 -25.22
CA GLU A 120 16.17 -16.83 -25.91
C GLU A 120 15.83 -16.82 -27.41
N ASP A 121 16.38 -15.87 -28.16
CA ASP A 121 16.26 -15.85 -29.62
C ASP A 121 17.10 -16.97 -30.26
N LEU A 122 16.44 -17.91 -30.94
CA LEU A 122 17.08 -18.98 -31.71
C LEU A 122 17.15 -18.61 -33.20
N ASP A 123 18.37 -18.40 -33.66
CA ASP A 123 18.72 -18.08 -35.05
C ASP A 123 18.22 -19.14 -36.05
N ILE A 124 17.36 -18.76 -37.00
CA ILE A 124 16.97 -19.58 -38.16
C ILE A 124 16.94 -18.71 -39.43
N ASN A 125 17.88 -18.97 -40.35
CA ASN A 125 17.95 -18.28 -41.64
C ASN A 125 16.90 -18.79 -42.66
N PRO A 126 16.47 -17.98 -43.66
CA PRO A 126 15.19 -18.17 -44.35
C PRO A 126 15.26 -18.85 -45.73
N VAL A 127 14.33 -19.77 -46.03
CA VAL A 127 14.03 -20.29 -47.38
C VAL A 127 12.52 -20.63 -47.55
N GLU A 128 11.98 -20.40 -48.76
CA GLU A 128 10.75 -20.97 -49.38
C GLU A 128 9.31 -20.65 -48.87
N GLN A 129 8.75 -19.60 -49.49
CA GLN A 129 7.48 -19.53 -50.24
C GLN A 129 6.21 -20.38 -49.87
N ASP A 130 5.16 -19.63 -49.51
CA ASP A 130 3.77 -19.69 -50.01
C ASP A 130 2.88 -20.96 -49.85
N LYS A 131 1.92 -20.89 -48.91
CA LYS A 131 0.46 -21.13 -49.13
C LYS A 131 -0.40 -20.86 -47.87
N PRO A 132 -1.69 -20.53 -48.00
CA PRO A 132 -2.52 -20.06 -46.87
C PRO A 132 -2.96 -21.16 -45.92
N ARG A 133 -3.03 -20.86 -44.61
CA ARG A 133 -3.56 -21.74 -43.56
C ARG A 133 -4.50 -21.00 -42.60
N LYS A 134 -5.53 -21.71 -42.11
CA LYS A 134 -6.61 -21.18 -41.25
C LYS A 134 -6.11 -20.88 -39.81
N PRO A 135 -6.83 -20.05 -39.02
CA PRO A 135 -6.35 -19.57 -37.71
C PRO A 135 -6.08 -20.68 -36.69
N ARG A 136 -4.96 -20.59 -35.96
CA ARG A 136 -4.47 -21.60 -34.99
C ARG A 136 -4.62 -21.18 -33.51
N MET A 137 -5.66 -20.44 -33.14
CA MET A 137 -5.87 -19.97 -31.75
C MET A 137 -5.90 -21.12 -30.73
N LEU A 138 -6.56 -22.24 -31.06
CA LEU A 138 -6.79 -23.36 -30.13
C LEU A 138 -5.51 -24.16 -29.74
N THR A 139 -4.34 -23.82 -30.29
CA THR A 139 -3.10 -24.60 -30.08
C THR A 139 -2.11 -23.96 -29.10
N MET A 140 -2.06 -22.62 -28.98
CA MET A 140 -1.08 -21.95 -28.10
C MET A 140 -1.38 -22.16 -26.60
N ALA A 141 -2.64 -22.08 -26.17
CA ALA A 141 -3.02 -22.28 -24.76
C ALA A 141 -2.56 -23.65 -24.22
N ARG A 142 -2.62 -24.71 -25.05
CA ARG A 142 -2.14 -26.05 -24.72
C ARG A 142 -0.61 -26.24 -24.83
N MET A 143 0.12 -25.31 -25.43
CA MET A 143 1.59 -25.34 -25.47
C MET A 143 2.21 -24.55 -24.32
N LEU A 144 1.62 -23.41 -23.94
CA LEU A 144 2.03 -22.65 -22.75
C LEU A 144 1.84 -23.48 -21.47
N ALA A 145 0.67 -24.12 -21.31
CA ALA A 145 0.39 -25.06 -20.22
C ALA A 145 1.22 -26.38 -20.27
N LYS A 146 2.08 -26.56 -21.28
CA LYS A 146 3.07 -27.65 -21.34
C LYS A 146 4.51 -27.18 -21.09
N ARG A 147 4.90 -25.97 -21.50
CA ARG A 147 6.21 -25.39 -21.13
C ARG A 147 6.29 -25.15 -19.62
N GLN A 148 5.22 -24.70 -18.98
CA GLN A 148 5.14 -24.61 -17.50
C GLN A 148 5.16 -25.99 -16.77
N LYS A 149 5.44 -27.10 -17.46
CA LYS A 149 5.63 -28.43 -16.87
C LYS A 149 6.97 -29.08 -17.20
N SER A 150 7.89 -28.42 -17.92
CA SER A 150 9.22 -28.97 -18.20
C SER A 150 10.29 -28.58 -17.17
N ASP A 151 10.07 -27.51 -16.40
CA ASP A 151 11.18 -26.79 -15.78
C ASP A 151 11.32 -27.09 -14.26
N ASP A 152 10.24 -27.49 -13.58
CA ASP A 152 10.22 -27.94 -12.16
C ASP A 152 10.65 -29.42 -11.99
N ALA A 153 11.73 -29.82 -12.67
CA ALA A 153 12.15 -31.22 -12.77
C ALA A 153 13.15 -31.68 -11.69
N SER A 154 12.99 -31.25 -10.43
CA SER A 154 13.74 -31.86 -9.32
C SER A 154 12.98 -31.88 -7.98
N CYS A 155 12.93 -33.07 -7.36
CA CYS A 155 12.34 -33.34 -6.03
C CYS A 155 10.84 -33.03 -5.89
N ASN A 156 9.98 -33.89 -6.46
CA ASN A 156 8.55 -33.90 -6.16
C ASN A 156 8.06 -35.33 -5.85
N THR A 157 7.66 -35.59 -4.60
CA THR A 157 6.70 -36.65 -4.28
C THR A 157 5.32 -36.02 -4.28
N GLU A 158 4.66 -35.99 -5.45
CA GLU A 158 3.30 -35.44 -5.60
C GLU A 158 2.27 -36.34 -4.89
N GLU A 159 2.07 -36.10 -3.60
CA GLU A 159 0.83 -36.45 -2.92
C GLU A 159 -0.31 -35.63 -3.53
N GLN A 160 -1.42 -36.29 -3.89
CA GLN A 160 -2.53 -35.65 -4.60
C GLN A 160 -3.34 -34.73 -3.67
N LEU A 161 -2.78 -33.55 -3.41
CA LEU A 161 -3.47 -32.45 -2.73
C LEU A 161 -4.74 -32.08 -3.51
N GLY A 162 -5.86 -32.09 -2.79
CA GLY A 162 -7.14 -31.58 -3.31
C GLY A 162 -7.11 -30.05 -3.51
N PRO A 163 -8.25 -29.43 -3.87
CA PRO A 163 -8.33 -27.98 -3.96
C PRO A 163 -7.87 -27.33 -2.65
N PRO A 164 -7.08 -26.23 -2.69
CA PRO A 164 -6.49 -25.63 -1.51
C PRO A 164 -7.59 -25.19 -0.53
N VAL A 165 -7.63 -25.81 0.64
CA VAL A 165 -8.62 -25.53 1.68
C VAL A 165 -8.39 -24.12 2.21
N PHE A 166 -9.37 -23.23 2.03
CA PHE A 166 -9.33 -21.88 2.58
C PHE A 166 -9.07 -21.93 4.09
N LYS A 167 -8.03 -21.22 4.54
CA LYS A 167 -7.59 -21.22 5.93
C LYS A 167 -7.65 -19.82 6.52
N HIS A 168 -8.42 -19.66 7.59
CA HIS A 168 -8.58 -18.41 8.32
C HIS A 168 -7.99 -18.55 9.73
N TRP A 169 -6.98 -17.74 10.05
CA TRP A 169 -6.46 -17.55 11.41
C TRP A 169 -7.09 -16.31 12.04
N VAL A 170 -7.71 -16.44 13.21
CA VAL A 170 -8.26 -15.31 13.98
C VAL A 170 -7.41 -15.17 15.25
N LEU A 171 -6.39 -14.31 15.19
CA LEU A 171 -5.39 -14.17 16.26
C LEU A 171 -5.81 -13.16 17.35
N CYS A 172 -7.01 -12.58 17.23
CA CYS A 172 -7.60 -11.70 18.23
C CYS A 172 -8.67 -12.43 19.04
N ASN A 173 -8.56 -12.34 20.36
CA ASN A 173 -9.58 -12.83 21.27
C ASN A 173 -10.63 -11.73 21.50
N PHE A 174 -11.91 -12.07 21.31
CA PHE A 174 -13.06 -11.18 21.55
C PHE A 174 -13.67 -11.36 22.95
N SER A 175 -13.02 -12.12 23.84
CA SER A 175 -13.48 -12.40 25.20
C SER A 175 -12.41 -12.13 26.27
N ASP A 176 -12.73 -11.29 27.24
CA ASP A 176 -11.84 -10.92 28.36
C ASP A 176 -11.61 -12.05 29.39
N SER A 177 -12.24 -13.22 29.20
CA SER A 177 -12.38 -14.28 30.20
C SER A 177 -11.44 -15.47 30.02
N THR A 178 -10.55 -15.45 29.03
CA THR A 178 -9.66 -16.58 28.72
C THR A 178 -8.30 -16.40 29.40
N PRO A 179 -7.70 -17.43 30.03
CA PRO A 179 -6.32 -17.37 30.49
C PRO A 179 -5.37 -17.01 29.34
N ILE A 180 -4.36 -16.20 29.61
CA ILE A 180 -3.28 -15.94 28.65
C ILE A 180 -2.35 -17.15 28.68
N ASP A 181 -2.49 -18.03 27.68
CA ASP A 181 -1.55 -19.12 27.46
C ASP A 181 -0.11 -18.58 27.23
N PRO A 182 0.93 -19.33 27.61
CA PRO A 182 2.32 -18.88 27.45
C PRO A 182 2.64 -18.64 25.97
N PRO A 183 3.28 -17.50 25.61
CA PRO A 183 3.51 -17.14 24.21
C PRO A 183 4.30 -18.20 23.43
N GLN A 184 3.74 -18.62 22.30
CA GLN A 184 4.31 -19.64 21.43
C GLN A 184 5.27 -18.97 20.41
N ASP A 185 6.57 -19.26 20.54
CA ASP A 185 7.62 -18.74 19.64
C ASP A 185 7.83 -19.65 18.41
N GLU A 186 7.47 -19.15 17.23
CA GLU A 186 7.81 -19.76 15.96
C GLU A 186 8.84 -18.93 15.18
N TRP A 187 9.91 -19.61 14.75
CA TRP A 187 11.04 -19.02 14.02
C TRP A 187 11.39 -19.90 12.83
N THR A 188 10.38 -20.23 12.04
CA THR A 188 10.44 -21.05 10.83
C THR A 188 10.05 -20.21 9.60
N PRO A 189 10.30 -20.66 8.36
CA PRO A 189 9.89 -19.92 7.15
C PRO A 189 8.38 -19.74 6.96
N LEU A 190 7.55 -20.30 7.84
CA LEU A 190 6.08 -20.26 7.79
C LEU A 190 5.46 -19.11 8.60
N TYR A 191 6.20 -18.52 9.55
CA TYR A 191 5.70 -17.52 10.49
C TYR A 191 6.60 -16.28 10.58
N VAL A 192 5.98 -15.15 10.90
CA VAL A 192 6.68 -13.87 11.12
C VAL A 192 7.65 -13.99 12.29
N LYS A 193 8.92 -13.72 12.01
CA LYS A 193 9.99 -13.67 13.02
C LYS A 193 9.84 -12.43 13.91
N LEU A 194 9.11 -12.58 15.01
CA LEU A 194 8.81 -11.48 15.93
C LEU A 194 10.08 -10.94 16.63
N PRO A 195 10.19 -9.61 16.83
CA PRO A 195 11.26 -8.97 17.60
C PRO A 195 11.55 -9.59 18.97
N CYS A 196 10.51 -10.10 19.64
CA CYS A 196 10.58 -10.68 20.99
C CYS A 196 10.98 -12.16 21.05
N SER A 197 11.22 -12.81 19.91
CA SER A 197 11.68 -14.20 19.88
C SER A 197 13.01 -14.38 20.64
N PRO A 198 13.17 -15.39 21.52
CA PRO A 198 14.46 -15.74 22.10
C PRO A 198 15.54 -16.08 21.05
N ARG A 199 15.14 -16.43 19.82
CA ARG A 199 16.05 -16.73 18.70
C ARG A 199 16.53 -15.47 17.97
N ASN A 200 15.91 -14.32 18.23
CA ASN A 200 16.38 -13.00 17.77
C ASN A 200 17.62 -12.59 18.59
N THR A 201 18.77 -13.14 18.23
CA THR A 201 20.04 -12.94 18.95
C THR A 201 20.95 -11.91 18.29
N MET A 202 21.81 -11.28 19.09
CA MET A 202 22.81 -10.30 18.67
C MET A 202 24.16 -10.61 19.36
N GLN A 203 25.26 -10.20 18.73
CA GLN A 203 26.62 -10.28 19.27
C GLN A 203 27.07 -8.92 19.83
N TRP A 204 28.06 -8.93 20.71
CA TRP A 204 28.56 -7.72 21.36
C TRP A 204 29.67 -7.07 20.51
N ASP A 205 29.34 -5.98 19.81
CA ASP A 205 30.31 -5.08 19.15
C ASP A 205 31.11 -4.28 20.19
N GLY A 206 31.99 -4.97 20.93
CA GLY A 206 33.04 -4.35 21.75
C GLY A 206 34.16 -3.79 20.87
N ASP A 207 34.90 -2.79 21.36
CA ASP A 207 35.80 -1.96 20.56
C ASP A 207 36.74 -2.72 19.60
N GLN A 208 36.38 -2.67 18.31
CA GLN A 208 37.22 -2.81 17.12
C GLN A 208 38.07 -4.07 16.94
N GLN A 209 37.89 -5.12 17.76
CA GLN A 209 38.49 -6.42 17.51
C GLN A 209 37.56 -7.32 16.70
N ALA A 210 38.12 -8.04 15.73
CA ALA A 210 37.37 -8.81 14.75
C ALA A 210 36.44 -9.86 15.41
N PRO A 211 35.23 -10.09 14.89
CA PRO A 211 34.24 -10.95 15.52
C PRO A 211 34.73 -12.40 15.57
N SER A 212 35.10 -12.87 16.76
CA SER A 212 35.37 -14.29 16.99
C SER A 212 34.07 -15.08 16.98
N HIS A 213 34.12 -16.33 16.51
CA HIS A 213 32.95 -17.20 16.45
C HIS A 213 32.36 -17.52 17.84
N ASP A 214 33.16 -17.39 18.89
CA ASP A 214 32.81 -17.68 20.29
C ASP A 214 32.28 -16.46 21.08
N GLN A 215 32.08 -15.29 20.45
CA GLN A 215 31.49 -14.15 21.15
C GLN A 215 30.10 -14.48 21.73
N PRO A 216 29.82 -14.16 23.00
CA PRO A 216 28.54 -14.47 23.64
C PRO A 216 27.39 -13.77 22.93
N ARG A 217 26.35 -14.55 22.60
CA ARG A 217 25.10 -14.05 22.02
C ARG A 217 24.08 -13.80 23.10
N PHE A 218 23.43 -12.64 23.05
CA PHE A 218 22.33 -12.26 23.93
C PHE A 218 21.05 -12.04 23.10
N ALA A 219 19.89 -12.02 23.77
CA ALA A 219 18.62 -11.73 23.11
C ALA A 219 18.56 -10.24 22.71
N LYS A 220 18.39 -9.95 21.42
CA LYS A 220 18.23 -8.58 20.90
C LYS A 220 17.01 -7.89 21.51
N TRP A 221 15.99 -8.66 21.90
CA TRP A 221 14.81 -8.13 22.59
C TRP A 221 15.15 -7.46 23.93
N ASP A 222 16.16 -7.92 24.67
CA ASP A 222 16.55 -7.26 25.93
C ASP A 222 17.22 -5.91 25.69
N VAL A 223 17.97 -5.75 24.60
CA VAL A 223 18.52 -4.45 24.20
C VAL A 223 17.42 -3.52 23.68
N ILE A 224 16.49 -4.02 22.87
CA ILE A 224 15.29 -3.27 22.44
C ILE A 224 14.51 -2.79 23.66
N ARG A 225 14.20 -3.69 24.60
CA ARG A 225 13.50 -3.41 25.86
C ARG A 225 14.22 -2.37 26.70
N THR A 226 15.53 -2.53 26.92
CA THR A 226 16.33 -1.58 27.71
C THR A 226 16.30 -0.16 27.13
N HIS A 227 16.35 -0.03 25.80
CA HIS A 227 16.37 1.28 25.14
C HIS A 227 14.97 1.91 25.00
N LEU A 228 13.93 1.11 24.75
CA LEU A 228 12.54 1.59 24.66
C LEU A 228 11.89 1.86 26.03
N GLN A 229 12.37 1.23 27.11
CA GLN A 229 12.04 1.61 28.50
C GLN A 229 12.88 2.79 29.02
N GLY A 230 13.90 3.20 28.25
CA GLY A 230 14.73 4.36 28.57
C GLY A 230 14.05 5.69 28.21
N PRO A 231 14.49 6.82 28.81
CA PRO A 231 13.97 8.13 28.44
C PRO A 231 14.45 8.54 27.05
N ILE A 232 13.50 8.77 26.13
CA ILE A 232 13.74 9.31 24.78
C ILE A 232 13.31 10.79 24.79
N ARG A 233 14.24 11.72 25.03
CA ARG A 233 13.91 13.12 25.32
C ARG A 233 13.81 14.00 24.07
N ASP A 234 14.53 13.65 23.01
CA ASP A 234 14.61 14.40 21.77
C ASP A 234 14.85 13.48 20.56
N ALA A 235 14.95 14.08 19.37
CA ALA A 235 15.15 13.33 18.13
C ALA A 235 16.51 12.62 18.03
N ASN A 236 17.57 13.15 18.68
CA ASN A 236 18.87 12.48 18.73
C ASN A 236 18.81 11.27 19.69
N ASP A 237 18.19 11.39 20.87
CA ASP A 237 17.93 10.25 21.75
C ASP A 237 17.23 9.11 20.96
N LEU A 238 16.21 9.45 20.17
CA LEU A 238 15.50 8.49 19.31
C LEU A 238 16.41 7.87 18.23
N THR A 239 17.23 8.68 17.55
CA THR A 239 18.24 8.19 16.59
C THR A 239 19.23 7.23 17.24
N GLN A 240 19.74 7.54 18.44
CA GLN A 240 20.66 6.64 19.14
C GLN A 240 19.99 5.32 19.54
N VAL A 241 18.73 5.37 20.00
CA VAL A 241 17.91 4.18 20.29
C VAL A 241 17.74 3.30 19.05
N LEU A 242 17.37 3.87 17.90
CA LEU A 242 17.21 3.12 16.63
C LEU A 242 18.51 2.41 16.19
N TYR A 243 19.67 3.04 16.43
CA TYR A 243 20.98 2.45 16.12
C TYR A 243 21.46 1.43 17.17
N ALA A 244 21.10 1.57 18.44
CA ALA A 244 21.65 0.74 19.53
C ALA A 244 21.43 -0.77 19.31
N TYR A 245 20.25 -1.14 18.79
CA TYR A 245 19.94 -2.52 18.41
C TYR A 245 20.05 -2.78 16.89
N ASN A 246 20.53 -1.82 16.09
CA ASN A 246 20.81 -1.97 14.66
C ASN A 246 22.21 -1.41 14.25
N PRO A 247 23.32 -1.72 14.97
CA PRO A 247 24.61 -1.03 14.77
C PRO A 247 25.20 -1.24 13.37
N SER A 248 24.98 -2.40 12.75
CA SER A 248 25.39 -2.70 11.36
C SER A 248 24.68 -1.85 10.29
N PHE A 249 23.70 -1.03 10.69
CA PHE A 249 23.03 -0.04 9.84
C PHE A 249 23.40 1.41 10.19
N ARG A 250 24.23 1.66 11.22
CA ARG A 250 24.65 3.02 11.66
C ARG A 250 25.42 3.82 10.61
N ARG A 251 25.96 3.17 9.57
CA ARG A 251 26.58 3.80 8.39
C ARG A 251 25.75 3.69 7.10
N ARG A 252 24.54 3.09 7.16
CA ARG A 252 23.71 2.75 5.99
C ARG A 252 22.29 3.30 6.04
N TRP A 253 21.80 3.65 7.22
CA TRP A 253 20.56 4.41 7.38
C TRP A 253 20.89 5.88 7.57
N ASP A 254 20.34 6.71 6.70
CA ASP A 254 20.15 8.13 6.98
C ASP A 254 18.81 8.28 7.71
N LEU A 255 18.84 8.98 8.85
CA LEU A 255 17.69 9.28 9.71
C LEU A 255 17.44 10.81 9.82
N SER A 256 18.19 11.62 9.09
CA SER A 256 18.15 13.09 9.18
C SER A 256 16.81 13.70 8.74
N GLY A 257 16.01 12.98 7.93
CA GLY A 257 14.65 13.38 7.56
C GLY A 257 13.67 13.25 8.73
N LEU A 258 13.81 12.21 9.56
CA LEU A 258 13.07 12.07 10.81
C LEU A 258 13.51 13.14 11.82
N GLU A 259 14.82 13.35 12.00
CA GLU A 259 15.33 14.40 12.89
C GLU A 259 14.84 15.79 12.48
N TYR A 260 14.86 16.10 11.18
CA TYR A 260 14.30 17.34 10.64
C TYR A 260 12.81 17.47 10.93
N TYR A 261 12.01 16.41 10.70
CA TYR A 261 10.58 16.43 10.97
C TYR A 261 10.29 16.68 12.47
N LEU A 262 10.94 15.95 13.37
CA LEU A 262 10.69 16.03 14.82
C LEU A 262 11.18 17.35 15.43
N ASN A 263 12.26 17.95 14.91
CA ASN A 263 12.85 19.19 15.44
C ASN A 263 12.35 20.48 14.76
N VAL A 264 11.91 20.42 13.50
CA VAL A 264 11.61 21.62 12.67
C VAL A 264 10.15 21.68 12.22
N VAL A 265 9.48 20.54 12.03
CA VAL A 265 8.13 20.48 11.45
C VAL A 265 7.04 20.26 12.51
N VAL A 266 7.32 19.51 13.58
CA VAL A 266 6.37 19.29 14.66
C VAL A 266 6.31 20.52 15.59
N GLY A 267 5.19 21.24 15.56
CA GLY A 267 4.99 22.43 16.42
C GLY A 267 4.77 22.15 17.91
N ASP A 268 4.43 20.92 18.30
CA ASP A 268 4.27 20.49 19.70
C ASP A 268 5.28 19.38 20.03
N VAL A 269 6.54 19.80 20.18
CA VAL A 269 7.68 18.95 20.56
C VAL A 269 7.53 18.38 22.00
N PRO A 270 7.04 19.14 23.01
CA PRO A 270 6.83 18.58 24.35
C PRO A 270 5.84 17.41 24.35
N ALA A 271 4.62 17.54 23.79
CA ALA A 271 3.68 16.43 23.80
C ALA A 271 4.17 15.22 22.97
N LEU A 272 4.95 15.46 21.91
CA LEU A 272 5.60 14.41 21.13
C LEU A 272 6.52 13.54 21.98
N PHE A 273 7.48 14.13 22.72
CA PHE A 273 8.48 13.37 23.49
C PHE A 273 8.05 13.01 24.92
N GLU A 274 7.13 13.76 25.54
CA GLU A 274 6.59 13.43 26.87
C GLU A 274 5.52 12.33 26.83
N LYS A 275 4.83 12.15 25.69
CA LYS A 275 3.62 11.29 25.62
C LYS A 275 3.57 10.38 24.40
N ILE A 276 3.81 10.90 23.19
CA ILE A 276 3.58 10.13 21.96
C ILE A 276 4.69 9.11 21.69
N ILE A 277 5.96 9.51 21.72
CA ILE A 277 7.10 8.59 21.55
C ILE A 277 7.18 7.57 22.70
N PRO A 278 7.04 7.94 23.99
CA PRO A 278 6.96 6.96 25.09
C PRO A 278 5.76 6.01 24.97
N GLY A 279 4.57 6.53 24.66
CA GLY A 279 3.38 5.69 24.47
C GLY A 279 3.52 4.72 23.30
N MET A 280 4.17 5.14 22.20
CA MET A 280 4.53 4.24 21.10
C MET A 280 5.53 3.18 21.56
N ALA A 281 6.50 3.51 22.41
CA ALA A 281 7.47 2.55 22.95
C ALA A 281 6.78 1.51 23.84
N ASP A 282 5.88 1.94 24.74
CA ASP A 282 5.03 1.03 25.55
C ASP A 282 4.17 0.11 24.67
N LEU A 283 3.55 0.66 23.62
CA LEU A 283 2.79 -0.12 22.63
C LEU A 283 3.67 -1.16 21.91
N ALA A 284 4.91 -0.82 21.56
CA ALA A 284 5.84 -1.76 20.93
C ALA A 284 6.26 -2.87 21.91
N LEU A 285 6.49 -2.54 23.18
CA LEU A 285 6.92 -3.48 24.22
C LEU A 285 5.82 -4.44 24.69
N ARG A 286 4.54 -4.14 24.41
CA ARG A 286 3.39 -5.04 24.63
C ARG A 286 3.31 -6.22 23.66
N LEU A 287 4.27 -6.39 22.75
CA LEU A 287 4.27 -7.43 21.71
C LEU A 287 4.13 -8.86 22.27
N PRO A 288 4.88 -9.30 23.31
CA PRO A 288 4.71 -10.65 23.87
C PRO A 288 3.34 -10.92 24.49
N GLN A 289 2.64 -9.89 24.97
CA GLN A 289 1.34 -10.00 25.61
C GLN A 289 0.18 -9.92 24.61
N LEU A 290 0.39 -9.28 23.45
CA LEU A 290 -0.61 -9.14 22.40
C LEU A 290 -0.52 -10.25 21.33
N PHE A 291 0.56 -11.03 21.31
CA PHE A 291 0.76 -12.16 20.40
C PHE A 291 1.18 -13.43 21.15
N PRO A 292 0.24 -14.10 21.85
CA PRO A 292 0.48 -15.43 22.41
C PRO A 292 0.56 -16.51 21.32
N GLU A 293 0.01 -16.26 20.13
CA GLU A 293 0.08 -17.13 18.95
C GLU A 293 0.98 -16.53 17.85
N PRO A 294 1.68 -17.35 17.04
CA PRO A 294 2.46 -16.89 15.91
C PRO A 294 1.62 -16.27 14.79
N ILE A 295 2.14 -15.21 14.16
CA ILE A 295 1.56 -14.66 12.93
C ILE A 295 2.05 -15.47 11.73
N PRO A 296 1.19 -16.15 10.96
CA PRO A 296 1.60 -16.90 9.76
C PRO A 296 1.89 -15.96 8.58
N PHE A 297 2.64 -16.44 7.60
CA PHE A 297 2.81 -15.74 6.32
C PHE A 297 1.65 -16.07 5.35
N LEU A 298 1.07 -15.04 4.75
CA LEU A 298 0.20 -15.14 3.57
C LEU A 298 1.08 -15.37 2.33
N ARG A 299 1.53 -16.62 2.16
CA ARG A 299 2.43 -17.09 1.10
C ARG A 299 1.75 -17.21 -0.27
N LYS A 300 2.54 -17.08 -1.34
CA LYS A 300 2.13 -17.34 -2.73
C LYS A 300 1.40 -18.68 -2.89
N GLY A 301 0.32 -18.68 -3.66
CA GLY A 301 -0.50 -19.86 -3.95
C GLY A 301 -1.42 -20.32 -2.80
N SER A 302 -1.36 -19.68 -1.62
CA SER A 302 -2.13 -20.08 -0.44
C SER A 302 -3.37 -19.20 -0.24
N ASN A 303 -4.54 -19.70 -0.65
CA ASN A 303 -5.83 -19.04 -0.40
C ASN A 303 -6.13 -19.02 1.11
N SER A 304 -5.92 -17.88 1.77
CA SER A 304 -5.90 -17.81 3.23
C SER A 304 -6.02 -16.40 3.81
N ALA A 305 -6.47 -16.29 5.06
CA ALA A 305 -6.75 -15.03 5.74
C ALA A 305 -6.27 -14.98 7.19
N ILE A 306 -5.91 -13.78 7.67
CA ILE A 306 -5.54 -13.49 9.05
C ILE A 306 -6.42 -12.34 9.56
N THR A 307 -7.08 -12.50 10.71
CA THR A 307 -7.74 -11.40 11.43
C THR A 307 -6.95 -11.01 12.66
N LEU A 308 -6.63 -9.71 12.76
CA LEU A 308 -5.94 -9.08 13.88
C LEU A 308 -6.84 -8.04 14.54
N SER A 309 -6.72 -7.83 15.85
CA SER A 309 -7.34 -6.67 16.50
C SER A 309 -6.62 -5.38 16.09
N GLN A 310 -7.32 -4.25 16.09
CA GLN A 310 -6.69 -2.94 15.84
C GLN A 310 -5.56 -2.67 16.86
N MET A 311 -5.70 -3.12 18.11
CA MET A 311 -4.63 -3.05 19.15
C MET A 311 -3.38 -3.86 18.80
N GLN A 312 -3.53 -5.07 18.25
CA GLN A 312 -2.42 -5.88 17.73
C GLN A 312 -1.73 -5.18 16.55
N ILE A 313 -2.49 -4.56 15.64
CA ILE A 313 -1.95 -3.81 14.51
C ILE A 313 -1.16 -2.60 14.98
N VAL A 314 -1.69 -1.82 15.93
CA VAL A 314 -0.98 -0.69 16.57
C VAL A 314 0.36 -1.14 17.16
N CYS A 315 0.40 -2.28 17.88
CA CYS A 315 1.62 -2.84 18.46
C CYS A 315 2.67 -3.22 17.39
N LEU A 316 2.24 -3.85 16.29
CA LEU A 316 3.13 -4.19 15.17
C LEU A 316 3.65 -2.95 14.44
N LEU A 317 2.81 -1.93 14.24
CA LEU A 317 3.22 -0.68 13.60
C LEU A 317 4.13 0.18 14.48
N ALA A 318 3.98 0.12 15.80
CA ALA A 318 4.96 0.70 16.73
C ALA A 318 6.32 -0.02 16.62
N ASN A 319 6.33 -1.36 16.59
CA ASN A 319 7.54 -2.14 16.35
C ASN A 319 8.19 -1.85 14.97
N ALA A 320 7.39 -1.54 13.96
CA ALA A 320 7.84 -1.13 12.62
C ALA A 320 8.46 0.28 12.60
N PHE A 321 7.84 1.24 13.31
CA PHE A 321 8.39 2.58 13.51
C PHE A 321 9.75 2.54 14.21
N PHE A 322 9.88 1.73 15.27
CA PHE A 322 11.16 1.54 15.98
C PHE A 322 12.15 0.59 15.26
N CYS A 323 11.86 0.21 14.00
CA CYS A 323 12.73 -0.60 13.14
C CYS A 323 13.22 -1.92 13.80
N THR A 324 12.35 -2.57 14.55
CA THR A 324 12.71 -3.73 15.40
C THR A 324 12.69 -5.07 14.67
N PHE A 325 11.94 -5.22 13.57
CA PHE A 325 11.70 -6.51 12.93
C PHE A 325 13.01 -7.13 12.37
N PRO A 326 13.44 -8.30 12.88
CA PRO A 326 14.66 -8.94 12.44
C PRO A 326 14.51 -9.53 11.04
N ARG A 327 15.63 -9.66 10.30
CA ARG A 327 15.68 -10.22 8.93
C ARG A 327 14.83 -9.47 7.88
N ARG A 328 14.41 -8.23 8.15
CA ARG A 328 13.63 -7.35 7.23
C ARG A 328 14.39 -6.13 6.68
N ASN A 329 15.69 -6.05 6.95
CA ASN A 329 16.56 -4.92 6.57
C ASN A 329 17.65 -5.32 5.55
N ASP A 330 17.58 -6.53 4.99
CA ASP A 330 18.50 -7.03 3.98
C ASP A 330 17.75 -7.12 2.65
N THR A 331 18.14 -6.30 1.68
CA THR A 331 17.48 -6.12 0.39
C THR A 331 18.14 -6.90 -0.75
N ARG A 332 19.17 -7.71 -0.44
CA ARG A 332 19.92 -8.45 -1.46
C ARG A 332 19.06 -9.57 -2.07
N ARG A 333 19.21 -9.80 -3.38
CA ARG A 333 18.65 -10.97 -4.07
C ARG A 333 19.13 -12.24 -3.33
N GLY A 334 18.19 -13.07 -2.87
CA GLY A 334 18.47 -14.25 -2.03
C GLY A 334 18.35 -14.05 -0.50
N ALA A 335 18.01 -12.85 0.00
CA ALA A 335 17.66 -12.67 1.41
C ALA A 335 16.33 -13.37 1.77
N GLU A 336 16.21 -13.85 3.03
CA GLU A 336 15.09 -14.68 3.51
C GLU A 336 13.68 -14.11 3.25
N HIS A 337 13.55 -12.78 3.25
CA HIS A 337 12.29 -12.07 3.01
C HIS A 337 12.33 -11.22 1.74
N ALA A 338 13.18 -11.53 0.76
CA ALA A 338 13.29 -10.77 -0.49
C ALA A 338 11.99 -10.76 -1.32
N THR A 339 11.09 -11.73 -1.11
CA THR A 339 9.74 -11.79 -1.70
C THR A 339 8.68 -11.04 -0.90
N PHE A 340 9.03 -10.34 0.18
CA PHE A 340 8.10 -9.54 0.99
C PHE A 340 8.44 -8.04 0.93
N PRO A 341 7.46 -7.13 1.10
CA PRO A 341 7.73 -5.69 1.18
C PRO A 341 8.59 -5.33 2.40
N SER A 342 9.19 -4.13 2.39
CA SER A 342 9.80 -3.56 3.60
C SER A 342 8.74 -3.25 4.66
N ILE A 343 9.04 -3.53 5.94
CA ILE A 343 8.13 -3.20 7.06
C ILE A 343 8.74 -2.18 8.03
N ASN A 344 10.05 -2.18 8.26
CA ASN A 344 10.69 -1.19 9.14
C ASN A 344 10.74 0.19 8.46
N PHE A 345 10.51 1.26 9.24
CA PHE A 345 10.27 2.61 8.70
C PHE A 345 11.55 3.39 8.30
N ASN A 346 12.73 2.79 8.38
CA ASN A 346 14.03 3.46 8.16
C ASN A 346 14.13 4.24 6.83
N SER A 347 13.50 3.77 5.75
CA SER A 347 13.53 4.44 4.43
C SER A 347 12.57 5.65 4.34
N LEU A 348 11.62 5.78 5.26
CA LEU A 348 10.77 6.97 5.40
C LEU A 348 11.52 8.10 6.13
N PHE A 349 12.45 7.72 7.01
CA PHE A 349 13.24 8.61 7.88
C PHE A 349 14.46 9.25 7.20
N THR A 350 14.84 8.79 6.01
CA THR A 350 15.91 9.36 5.17
C THR A 350 15.64 10.83 4.85
N GLY A 351 16.67 11.66 4.81
CA GLY A 351 16.57 13.07 4.43
C GLY A 351 16.28 13.29 2.95
N SER A 352 16.27 14.56 2.54
CA SER A 352 16.26 14.98 1.13
C SER A 352 17.56 15.69 0.76
N LYS A 353 17.86 15.76 -0.54
CA LYS A 353 19.06 16.44 -1.10
C LYS A 353 19.18 17.93 -0.73
N ARG A 354 18.18 18.53 -0.06
CA ARG A 354 18.13 19.94 0.36
C ARG A 354 18.31 20.17 1.88
N LYS A 355 18.76 19.16 2.64
CA LYS A 355 18.87 19.19 4.12
C LYS A 355 17.51 19.43 4.81
N GLY A 356 16.55 18.58 4.49
CA GLY A 356 15.23 18.53 5.13
C GLY A 356 14.50 17.23 4.78
N LEU A 357 13.17 17.28 4.76
CA LEU A 357 12.32 16.18 4.28
C LEU A 357 11.39 16.69 3.17
N ASP A 358 11.03 15.83 2.22
CA ASP A 358 10.12 16.18 1.12
C ASP A 358 8.68 16.32 1.62
N MET A 359 7.89 17.22 1.01
CA MET A 359 6.57 17.62 1.55
C MET A 359 5.58 16.45 1.62
N ASN A 360 5.61 15.55 0.63
CA ASN A 360 4.82 14.33 0.68
C ASN A 360 5.22 13.42 1.86
N ARG A 361 6.52 13.23 2.11
CA ARG A 361 7.04 12.46 3.26
C ARG A 361 6.77 13.14 4.61
N VAL A 362 6.74 14.48 4.65
CA VAL A 362 6.21 15.25 5.79
C VAL A 362 4.72 14.94 6.03
N GLY A 363 3.90 14.97 4.99
CA GLY A 363 2.48 14.60 5.05
C GLY A 363 2.27 13.16 5.55
N LYS A 364 3.11 12.22 5.10
CA LYS A 364 3.11 10.82 5.60
C LYS A 364 3.35 10.75 7.10
N LEU A 365 4.39 11.43 7.60
CA LEU A 365 4.69 11.45 9.03
C LEU A 365 3.56 12.14 9.82
N HIS A 366 2.96 13.22 9.32
CA HIS A 366 1.77 13.81 9.94
C HIS A 366 0.60 12.82 10.06
N GLY A 367 0.29 12.07 9.00
CA GLY A 367 -0.76 11.02 9.03
C GLY A 367 -0.47 9.90 10.02
N LEU A 368 0.78 9.40 10.04
CA LEU A 368 1.23 8.35 10.97
C LEU A 368 1.21 8.81 12.43
N PHE A 369 1.69 10.02 12.72
CA PHE A 369 1.64 10.59 14.07
C PHE A 369 0.21 10.96 14.50
N ASN A 370 -0.70 11.29 13.57
CA ASN A 370 -2.12 11.44 13.87
C ASN A 370 -2.75 10.10 14.30
N TYR A 371 -2.45 9.01 13.59
CA TYR A 371 -2.85 7.65 13.97
C TYR A 371 -2.35 7.27 15.37
N PHE A 372 -1.04 7.39 15.63
CA PHE A 372 -0.48 7.08 16.95
C PHE A 372 -1.06 7.96 18.08
N ARG A 373 -1.28 9.26 17.85
CA ARG A 373 -1.98 10.15 18.80
C ARG A 373 -3.39 9.68 19.10
N ARG A 374 -4.16 9.28 18.08
CA ARG A 374 -5.55 8.80 18.27
C ARG A 374 -5.61 7.50 19.06
N VAL A 375 -4.82 6.49 18.70
CA VAL A 375 -4.86 5.18 19.38
C VAL A 375 -4.29 5.21 20.80
N LEU A 376 -3.39 6.15 21.11
CA LEU A 376 -2.93 6.42 22.48
C LEU A 376 -3.96 7.20 23.32
N SER A 377 -4.75 8.05 22.68
CA SER A 377 -5.81 8.83 23.35
C SER A 377 -7.08 7.99 23.59
N GLN A 378 -7.35 7.02 22.70
CA GLN A 378 -8.44 6.06 22.80
C GLN A 378 -8.04 4.75 22.14
N ASN A 379 -7.84 3.70 22.93
CA ASN A 379 -7.55 2.35 22.46
C ASN A 379 -8.60 1.90 21.41
N PRO A 380 -8.21 1.49 20.19
CA PRO A 380 -9.14 0.99 19.20
C PRO A 380 -9.59 -0.45 19.54
N THR A 381 -10.86 -0.75 19.32
CA THR A 381 -11.55 -1.95 19.84
C THR A 381 -12.02 -2.95 18.78
N GLY A 382 -11.85 -2.66 17.50
CA GLY A 382 -12.26 -3.56 16.41
C GLY A 382 -11.17 -4.51 15.94
N SER A 383 -11.42 -5.13 14.79
CA SER A 383 -10.48 -5.99 14.08
C SER A 383 -10.33 -5.61 12.60
N VAL A 384 -9.32 -6.16 11.93
CA VAL A 384 -9.10 -6.08 10.48
C VAL A 384 -8.73 -7.47 9.96
N THR A 385 -9.35 -7.91 8.87
CA THR A 385 -8.98 -9.14 8.15
C THR A 385 -8.12 -8.80 6.94
N PHE A 386 -7.04 -9.56 6.75
CA PHE A 386 -6.19 -9.56 5.56
C PHE A 386 -6.32 -10.93 4.90
N HIS A 387 -6.79 -10.98 3.65
CA HIS A 387 -7.08 -12.23 2.93
C HIS A 387 -6.34 -12.23 1.59
N ARG A 388 -5.39 -13.15 1.42
CA ARG A 388 -4.78 -13.47 0.12
C ARG A 388 -5.69 -14.43 -0.65
N ARG A 389 -6.46 -13.90 -1.60
CA ARG A 389 -7.34 -14.68 -2.48
C ARG A 389 -6.55 -15.18 -3.68
N VAL A 390 -6.75 -16.44 -4.07
CA VAL A 390 -6.03 -17.12 -5.15
C VAL A 390 -7.04 -17.81 -6.06
N LEU A 391 -7.05 -17.53 -7.37
CA LEU A 391 -7.85 -18.31 -8.31
C LEU A 391 -7.15 -19.63 -8.64
N SER A 392 -7.86 -20.74 -8.50
CA SER A 392 -7.46 -22.01 -9.09
C SER A 392 -7.55 -21.97 -10.63
N PRO A 393 -6.78 -22.79 -11.37
CA PRO A 393 -6.90 -22.87 -12.83
C PRO A 393 -8.30 -23.26 -13.34
N SER A 394 -9.12 -23.88 -12.49
CA SER A 394 -10.52 -24.23 -12.74
C SER A 394 -11.51 -23.08 -12.60
N GLU A 395 -11.15 -21.99 -11.90
CA GLU A 395 -12.00 -20.81 -11.75
C GLU A 395 -11.75 -19.75 -12.83
N ILE A 396 -10.64 -19.86 -13.57
CA ILE A 396 -10.29 -18.92 -14.66
C ILE A 396 -11.24 -19.15 -15.84
N PRO A 397 -12.08 -18.18 -16.23
CA PRO A 397 -13.01 -18.35 -17.34
C PRO A 397 -12.30 -18.46 -18.70
N ASP A 398 -12.88 -19.18 -19.65
CA ASP A 398 -12.58 -18.94 -21.07
C ASP A 398 -13.32 -17.67 -21.52
N TRP A 399 -12.71 -16.52 -21.21
CA TRP A 399 -13.18 -15.19 -21.55
C TRP A 399 -13.62 -15.05 -23.02
N SER A 400 -13.01 -15.81 -23.94
CA SER A 400 -13.33 -15.76 -25.36
C SER A 400 -14.70 -16.38 -25.70
N THR A 401 -15.30 -17.15 -24.79
CA THR A 401 -16.58 -17.85 -24.96
C THR A 401 -17.76 -17.22 -24.20
N MET A 402 -17.50 -16.31 -23.26
CA MET A 402 -18.50 -15.75 -22.33
C MET A 402 -19.68 -15.08 -23.04
N THR A 403 -20.89 -15.48 -22.68
CA THR A 403 -22.17 -15.03 -23.27
C THR A 403 -22.91 -14.01 -22.40
N GLU A 404 -22.41 -13.79 -21.19
CA GLU A 404 -22.83 -12.78 -20.23
C GLU A 404 -22.93 -11.39 -20.88
N PRO A 405 -23.99 -10.61 -20.59
CA PRO A 405 -24.02 -9.20 -20.95
C PRO A 405 -22.98 -8.41 -20.13
N LEU A 406 -22.58 -7.24 -20.64
CA LEU A 406 -21.81 -6.28 -19.86
C LEU A 406 -22.64 -5.78 -18.67
N GLY A 407 -22.03 -5.75 -17.48
CA GLY A 407 -22.67 -5.34 -16.23
C GLY A 407 -22.83 -3.81 -16.10
N PRO A 408 -23.59 -3.34 -15.10
CA PRO A 408 -23.83 -1.91 -14.92
C PRO A 408 -22.53 -1.16 -14.60
N MET A 409 -22.30 -0.01 -15.25
CA MET A 409 -21.19 0.89 -14.96
C MET A 409 -21.67 2.34 -14.90
N GLU A 410 -21.42 3.01 -13.77
CA GLU A 410 -21.50 4.46 -13.63
C GLU A 410 -20.08 5.05 -13.79
N VAL A 411 -19.95 6.17 -14.51
CA VAL A 411 -18.65 6.83 -14.78
C VAL A 411 -18.71 8.29 -14.34
N ARG A 412 -17.89 8.65 -13.35
CA ARG A 412 -17.76 10.02 -12.81
C ARG A 412 -16.37 10.59 -13.13
N SER A 413 -16.33 11.89 -13.44
CA SER A 413 -15.06 12.64 -13.52
C SER A 413 -14.61 13.22 -12.19
N GLN A 414 -15.54 13.44 -11.25
CA GLN A 414 -15.28 13.99 -9.92
C GLN A 414 -15.56 12.94 -8.84
N GLY A 415 -14.96 13.12 -7.67
CA GLY A 415 -15.04 12.19 -6.54
C GLY A 415 -13.85 11.22 -6.47
N THR A 416 -13.78 10.44 -5.38
CA THR A 416 -12.69 9.48 -5.13
C THR A 416 -13.20 8.12 -4.65
N ILE A 417 -12.33 7.10 -4.69
CA ILE A 417 -12.67 5.73 -4.30
C ILE A 417 -12.97 5.63 -2.80
N GLU A 418 -12.29 6.42 -1.97
CA GLU A 418 -12.39 6.42 -0.51
C GLU A 418 -13.41 7.40 0.08
N ASP A 419 -13.83 8.44 -0.65
CA ASP A 419 -14.89 9.37 -0.21
C ASP A 419 -16.26 9.07 -0.85
N ASP A 420 -16.32 8.72 -2.14
CA ASP A 420 -17.59 8.45 -2.86
C ASP A 420 -17.95 6.95 -2.94
N GLY A 421 -17.02 6.05 -2.59
CA GLY A 421 -17.17 4.59 -2.67
C GLY A 421 -17.60 3.90 -1.38
N GLU A 422 -18.22 4.60 -0.41
CA GLU A 422 -18.65 3.98 0.86
C GLU A 422 -19.62 2.80 0.61
N GLY A 423 -19.43 1.69 1.34
CA GLY A 423 -20.21 0.46 1.17
C GLY A 423 -19.95 -0.31 -0.13
N MET A 424 -18.93 0.08 -0.92
CA MET A 424 -18.46 -0.65 -2.11
C MET A 424 -17.14 -1.38 -1.84
N LEU A 425 -16.78 -2.34 -2.70
CA LEU A 425 -15.42 -2.86 -2.78
C LEU A 425 -14.51 -1.80 -3.40
N GLN A 426 -13.59 -1.25 -2.62
CA GLN A 426 -12.72 -0.14 -3.00
C GLN A 426 -11.39 -0.66 -3.56
N VAL A 427 -11.05 -0.31 -4.79
CA VAL A 427 -9.83 -0.82 -5.45
C VAL A 427 -8.60 -0.02 -5.03
N ASP A 428 -7.57 -0.74 -4.59
CA ASP A 428 -6.22 -0.26 -4.36
C ASP A 428 -5.35 -0.62 -5.59
N PHE A 429 -4.78 0.40 -6.23
CA PHE A 429 -4.00 0.31 -7.46
C PHE A 429 -2.57 -0.16 -7.17
N ALA A 430 -2.48 -1.34 -6.57
CA ALA A 430 -1.33 -1.78 -5.80
C ALA A 430 -0.06 -2.04 -6.62
N ASN A 431 1.06 -2.11 -5.92
CA ASN A 431 2.23 -2.85 -6.37
C ASN A 431 2.07 -4.35 -6.01
N LYS A 432 2.71 -5.26 -6.77
CA LYS A 432 2.75 -6.67 -6.38
C LYS A 432 3.35 -6.87 -4.98
N PHE A 433 4.25 -5.98 -4.56
CA PHE A 433 4.67 -5.79 -3.17
C PHE A 433 3.76 -4.78 -2.47
N ILE A 434 2.66 -5.28 -1.89
CA ILE A 434 1.56 -4.49 -1.30
C ILE A 434 1.98 -3.29 -0.45
N GLY A 435 1.31 -2.15 -0.62
CA GLY A 435 1.64 -0.84 -0.06
C GLY A 435 2.81 -0.13 -0.78
N GLY A 436 3.30 -0.67 -1.90
CA GLY A 436 4.28 -0.06 -2.79
C GLY A 436 5.45 0.65 -2.11
N GLY A 437 5.65 1.92 -2.46
CA GLY A 437 6.69 2.80 -1.95
C GLY A 437 6.32 3.56 -0.68
N VAL A 438 5.33 3.12 0.10
CA VAL A 438 4.75 3.94 1.20
C VAL A 438 5.76 4.29 2.28
N LEU A 439 6.67 3.36 2.61
CA LEU A 439 7.78 3.60 3.53
C LEU A 439 9.01 4.27 2.86
N GLY A 440 8.79 5.02 1.78
CA GLY A 440 9.83 5.73 1.03
C GLY A 440 9.23 6.88 0.20
N TYR A 441 9.64 6.99 -1.06
CA TYR A 441 9.27 8.11 -1.95
C TYR A 441 7.92 7.96 -2.67
N GLY A 442 7.36 6.76 -2.81
CA GLY A 442 6.10 6.55 -3.54
C GLY A 442 4.93 7.23 -2.83
N CYS A 443 4.12 8.02 -3.55
CA CYS A 443 3.02 8.78 -2.95
C CYS A 443 1.83 8.95 -3.91
N VAL A 444 1.52 7.87 -4.65
CA VAL A 444 0.34 7.76 -5.51
C VAL A 444 -0.81 7.06 -4.76
N GLN A 445 -1.85 6.60 -5.46
CA GLN A 445 -3.10 6.15 -4.85
C GLN A 445 -2.93 5.07 -3.75
N GLU A 446 -2.11 4.04 -3.99
CA GLU A 446 -1.80 3.00 -2.99
C GLU A 446 -1.15 3.61 -1.72
N GLU A 447 -0.07 4.36 -1.87
CA GLU A 447 0.65 4.88 -0.70
C GLU A 447 -0.14 5.95 0.06
N ILE A 448 -0.95 6.75 -0.62
CA ILE A 448 -1.89 7.69 0.00
C ILE A 448 -2.92 6.91 0.82
N ARG A 449 -3.48 5.83 0.25
CA ARG A 449 -4.48 5.00 0.95
C ARG A 449 -3.91 4.37 2.22
N PHE A 450 -2.68 3.85 2.15
CA PHE A 450 -1.96 3.29 3.30
C PHE A 450 -1.56 4.31 4.36
N ILE A 451 -1.70 5.62 4.10
CA ILE A 451 -1.37 6.71 5.04
C ILE A 451 -2.64 7.33 5.66
N ILE A 452 -3.77 7.32 4.95
CA ILE A 452 -5.07 7.68 5.55
C ILE A 452 -5.73 6.51 6.29
N ASN A 453 -5.40 5.27 5.92
CA ASN A 453 -5.71 4.03 6.64
C ASN A 453 -4.40 3.31 7.10
N PRO A 454 -3.64 3.81 8.11
CA PRO A 454 -2.35 3.22 8.51
C PRO A 454 -2.37 1.74 8.90
N GLU A 455 -3.53 1.22 9.29
CA GLU A 455 -3.70 -0.20 9.63
C GLU A 455 -3.38 -1.14 8.44
N LEU A 456 -3.49 -0.66 7.19
CA LEU A 456 -3.11 -1.41 5.99
C LEU A 456 -1.61 -1.71 5.93
N LEU A 457 -0.75 -0.86 6.53
CA LEU A 457 0.71 -1.01 6.50
C LEU A 457 1.20 -2.34 7.10
N VAL A 458 0.42 -2.95 7.99
CA VAL A 458 0.79 -4.21 8.65
C VAL A 458 0.77 -5.39 7.68
N SER A 459 0.02 -5.32 6.57
CA SER A 459 0.03 -6.34 5.51
C SER A 459 1.46 -6.62 5.01
N ARG A 460 2.29 -5.58 4.94
CA ARG A 460 3.71 -5.65 4.55
C ARG A 460 4.54 -6.56 5.46
N LEU A 461 4.09 -6.81 6.69
CA LEU A 461 4.77 -7.72 7.62
C LEU A 461 4.62 -9.18 7.20
N PHE A 462 3.45 -9.61 6.72
CA PHE A 462 3.12 -11.02 6.55
C PHE A 462 2.68 -11.43 5.13
N THR A 463 2.47 -10.49 4.21
CA THR A 463 2.04 -10.76 2.83
C THR A 463 3.21 -10.80 1.87
N GLU A 464 3.39 -11.94 1.20
CA GLU A 464 4.39 -12.12 0.13
C GLU A 464 3.92 -11.47 -1.19
N GLU A 465 4.81 -11.13 -2.11
CA GLU A 465 4.44 -10.49 -3.39
C GLU A 465 3.37 -11.30 -4.17
N MET A 466 2.46 -10.61 -4.85
CA MET A 466 1.33 -11.22 -5.57
C MET A 466 1.75 -11.83 -6.93
N LEU A 467 1.25 -13.04 -7.22
CA LEU A 467 1.28 -13.66 -8.54
C LEU A 467 0.14 -13.13 -9.44
N PRO A 468 0.16 -13.36 -10.76
CA PRO A 468 -0.85 -12.81 -11.68
C PRO A 468 -2.30 -13.25 -11.44
N HIS A 469 -2.53 -14.32 -10.68
CA HIS A 469 -3.85 -14.91 -10.38
C HIS A 469 -4.26 -14.74 -8.90
N GLU A 470 -3.64 -13.79 -8.19
CA GLU A 470 -3.87 -13.51 -6.77
C GLU A 470 -4.32 -12.05 -6.52
N ALA A 471 -5.03 -11.81 -5.42
CA ALA A 471 -5.35 -10.47 -4.90
C ALA A 471 -5.29 -10.49 -3.36
N VAL A 472 -5.21 -9.31 -2.73
CA VAL A 472 -5.24 -9.19 -1.28
C VAL A 472 -6.37 -8.27 -0.84
N LEU A 473 -7.37 -8.83 -0.16
CA LEU A 473 -8.46 -8.08 0.44
C LEU A 473 -8.07 -7.64 1.86
N MET A 474 -8.41 -6.41 2.20
CA MET A 474 -8.13 -5.77 3.49
C MET A 474 -9.44 -5.18 4.02
N ILE A 475 -9.96 -5.75 5.10
CA ILE A 475 -11.37 -5.64 5.48
C ILE A 475 -11.46 -5.17 6.92
N GLY A 476 -11.97 -3.96 7.14
CA GLY A 476 -12.16 -3.39 8.48
C GLY A 476 -11.22 -2.26 8.89
N ALA A 477 -10.25 -1.90 8.06
CA ALA A 477 -9.28 -0.85 8.35
C ALA A 477 -9.95 0.52 8.48
N GLU A 478 -9.71 1.19 9.60
CA GLU A 478 -10.28 2.50 9.91
C GLU A 478 -9.52 3.65 9.23
N ARG A 479 -10.23 4.70 8.81
CA ARG A 479 -9.61 5.94 8.29
C ARG A 479 -9.30 6.90 9.43
N PHE A 480 -8.07 7.40 9.46
CA PHE A 480 -7.58 8.29 10.51
C PHE A 480 -7.31 9.71 10.01
N SER A 481 -7.05 9.91 8.72
CA SER A 481 -6.61 11.21 8.20
C SER A 481 -7.41 11.66 6.97
N ASN A 482 -7.46 12.98 6.79
CA ASN A 482 -7.78 13.64 5.53
C ASN A 482 -6.49 14.04 4.81
N TYR A 483 -6.59 14.29 3.52
CA TYR A 483 -5.46 14.73 2.70
C TYR A 483 -5.90 15.68 1.58
N THR A 484 -4.93 16.33 0.95
CA THR A 484 -5.08 17.09 -0.29
C THR A 484 -3.92 16.82 -1.22
N GLY A 485 -4.13 17.01 -2.53
CA GLY A 485 -3.08 16.81 -3.54
C GLY A 485 -2.69 15.34 -3.77
N TYR A 486 -1.65 15.12 -4.57
CA TYR A 486 -1.24 13.81 -5.06
C TYR A 486 0.25 13.80 -5.45
N GLY A 487 0.94 12.66 -5.31
CA GLY A 487 2.37 12.56 -5.66
C GLY A 487 3.23 13.51 -4.82
N ASP A 488 3.97 14.39 -5.47
CA ASP A 488 4.80 15.41 -4.81
C ASP A 488 3.99 16.56 -4.17
N THR A 489 2.70 16.67 -4.50
CA THR A 489 1.76 17.66 -3.93
C THR A 489 0.91 17.12 -2.78
N PHE A 490 1.17 15.88 -2.33
CA PHE A 490 0.43 15.29 -1.22
C PHE A 490 0.68 16.03 0.11
N GLU A 491 -0.40 16.50 0.74
CA GLU A 491 -0.40 17.16 2.04
C GLU A 491 -1.42 16.50 2.98
N TRP A 492 -1.08 16.42 4.27
CA TRP A 492 -2.01 15.94 5.30
C TRP A 492 -2.98 17.05 5.69
N ALA A 493 -4.27 16.83 5.49
CA ALA A 493 -5.32 17.85 5.63
C ALA A 493 -6.17 17.69 6.90
N GLY A 494 -5.55 17.20 7.98
CA GLY A 494 -6.18 17.07 9.29
C GLY A 494 -6.69 15.67 9.63
N ASN A 495 -7.32 15.55 10.81
CA ASN A 495 -7.86 14.31 11.31
C ASN A 495 -9.21 13.94 10.65
N TYR A 496 -9.41 12.65 10.38
CA TYR A 496 -10.71 12.06 10.04
C TYR A 496 -11.30 11.31 11.25
N VAL A 497 -12.64 11.32 11.36
CA VAL A 497 -13.38 10.57 12.39
C VAL A 497 -14.31 9.59 11.68
N ASP A 498 -13.86 8.34 11.63
CA ASP A 498 -14.53 7.26 10.90
C ASP A 498 -15.84 6.84 11.59
N LYS A 499 -16.93 6.99 10.85
CA LYS A 499 -18.30 6.69 11.28
C LYS A 499 -18.87 5.43 10.64
N THR A 500 -18.15 4.81 9.69
CA THR A 500 -18.63 3.63 8.96
C THR A 500 -18.93 2.52 9.98
N GLU A 501 -20.09 1.86 9.83
CA GLU A 501 -20.54 0.85 10.78
C GLU A 501 -19.55 -0.30 10.94
N ARG A 502 -19.68 -1.09 12.00
CA ARG A 502 -18.92 -2.33 12.20
C ARG A 502 -19.77 -3.57 11.92
N ASP A 503 -19.12 -4.66 11.53
CA ASP A 503 -19.72 -5.98 11.36
C ASP A 503 -19.63 -6.84 12.65
N GLY A 504 -20.06 -8.10 12.56
CA GLY A 504 -20.05 -9.04 13.69
C GLY A 504 -18.66 -9.46 14.19
N LEU A 505 -17.58 -9.15 13.45
CA LEU A 505 -16.18 -9.33 13.89
C LEU A 505 -15.58 -8.00 14.39
N GLY A 506 -16.38 -6.94 14.52
CA GLY A 506 -15.92 -5.61 14.89
C GLY A 506 -15.10 -4.90 13.80
N ARG A 507 -15.12 -5.39 12.56
CA ARG A 507 -14.44 -4.77 11.41
C ARG A 507 -15.29 -3.62 10.91
N ARG A 508 -14.70 -2.47 10.53
CA ARG A 508 -15.44 -1.45 9.75
C ARG A 508 -16.02 -2.08 8.47
N LYS A 509 -17.18 -1.65 7.99
CA LYS A 509 -17.78 -2.08 6.72
C LYS A 509 -17.07 -1.43 5.51
N THR A 510 -15.76 -1.56 5.49
CA THR A 510 -14.82 -0.99 4.52
C THR A 510 -13.98 -2.14 3.98
N GLU A 511 -14.18 -2.47 2.71
CA GLU A 511 -13.51 -3.57 2.02
C GLU A 511 -12.63 -2.99 0.91
N ILE A 512 -11.31 -3.17 1.05
CA ILE A 512 -10.31 -2.70 0.09
C ILE A 512 -9.70 -3.92 -0.60
N VAL A 513 -9.46 -3.88 -1.90
CA VAL A 513 -8.71 -4.93 -2.60
C VAL A 513 -7.50 -4.39 -3.35
N ALA A 514 -6.33 -4.90 -2.98
CA ALA A 514 -5.08 -4.69 -3.70
C ALA A 514 -5.03 -5.60 -4.93
N ILE A 515 -4.97 -4.99 -6.11
CA ILE A 515 -4.64 -5.65 -7.38
C ILE A 515 -3.54 -4.89 -8.09
N ASP A 516 -2.42 -5.56 -8.36
CA ASP A 516 -1.31 -4.99 -9.11
C ASP A 516 -1.55 -5.05 -10.62
N ALA A 517 -1.45 -3.91 -11.32
CA ALA A 517 -1.40 -3.89 -12.78
C ALA A 517 0.00 -4.27 -13.29
N MET A 518 0.15 -4.54 -14.59
CA MET A 518 1.47 -4.59 -15.22
C MET A 518 1.99 -3.18 -15.54
N TYR A 519 3.29 -2.99 -15.34
CA TYR A 519 4.02 -1.83 -15.84
C TYR A 519 4.35 -2.04 -17.33
N PHE A 520 4.12 -1.01 -18.15
CA PHE A 520 4.49 -1.01 -19.56
C PHE A 520 5.47 0.13 -19.84
N PRO A 521 6.79 -0.13 -19.98
CA PRO A 521 7.78 0.91 -20.23
C PRO A 521 7.40 1.81 -21.43
N PRO A 522 7.64 3.13 -21.42
CA PRO A 522 7.12 4.05 -22.44
C PRO A 522 7.40 3.65 -23.90
N GLY A 523 8.61 3.15 -24.20
CA GLY A 523 8.97 2.66 -25.55
C GLY A 523 8.35 1.30 -25.94
N ARG A 524 7.80 0.56 -24.97
CA ARG A 524 7.12 -0.75 -25.15
C ARG A 524 5.62 -0.68 -24.82
N ALA A 525 5.05 0.53 -24.66
CA ALA A 525 3.69 0.75 -24.15
C ALA A 525 2.57 0.09 -24.97
N GLU A 526 2.77 -0.13 -26.29
CA GLU A 526 1.77 -0.83 -27.12
C GLU A 526 1.63 -2.33 -26.79
N ASN A 527 2.59 -2.95 -26.08
CA ASN A 527 2.53 -4.37 -25.72
C ASN A 527 1.30 -4.72 -24.85
N GLN A 528 0.70 -3.77 -24.15
CA GLN A 528 -0.50 -4.01 -23.35
C GLN A 528 -1.72 -4.47 -24.17
N TYR A 529 -1.74 -4.18 -25.48
CA TYR A 529 -2.79 -4.63 -26.39
C TYR A 529 -2.56 -6.08 -26.90
N ARG A 530 -1.49 -6.76 -26.49
CA ARG A 530 -1.26 -8.19 -26.80
C ARG A 530 -2.23 -9.06 -26.00
N ALA A 531 -2.73 -10.14 -26.60
CA ALA A 531 -3.83 -10.93 -26.05
C ALA A 531 -3.50 -11.57 -24.68
N GLU A 532 -2.27 -12.01 -24.50
CA GLU A 532 -1.70 -12.52 -23.26
C GLU A 532 -1.65 -11.46 -22.15
N MET A 533 -1.41 -10.19 -22.51
CA MET A 533 -1.39 -9.08 -21.56
C MET A 533 -2.80 -8.69 -21.12
N ILE A 534 -3.73 -8.63 -22.08
CA ILE A 534 -5.17 -8.41 -21.80
C ILE A 534 -5.71 -9.54 -20.89
N LEU A 535 -5.40 -10.80 -21.19
CA LEU A 535 -5.79 -11.96 -20.38
C LEU A 535 -5.25 -11.86 -18.94
N ARG A 536 -3.98 -11.45 -18.77
CA ARG A 536 -3.37 -11.23 -17.45
C ARG A 536 -4.14 -10.20 -16.64
N GLU A 537 -4.38 -9.02 -17.20
CA GLU A 537 -5.04 -7.93 -16.48
C GLU A 537 -6.51 -8.23 -16.18
N VAL A 538 -7.22 -8.93 -17.08
CA VAL A 538 -8.59 -9.40 -16.85
C VAL A 538 -8.63 -10.44 -15.72
N ASN A 539 -7.72 -11.43 -15.70
CA ASN A 539 -7.63 -12.43 -14.64
C ASN A 539 -7.31 -11.77 -13.28
N LYS A 540 -6.40 -10.80 -13.26
CA LYS A 540 -6.02 -10.02 -12.08
C LYS A 540 -7.19 -9.20 -11.53
N ALA A 541 -7.94 -8.50 -12.38
CA ALA A 541 -9.17 -7.82 -11.96
C ALA A 541 -10.23 -8.81 -11.44
N PHE A 542 -10.38 -9.97 -12.08
CA PHE A 542 -11.36 -10.99 -11.69
C PHE A 542 -11.04 -11.68 -10.35
N VAL A 543 -9.76 -11.93 -10.03
CA VAL A 543 -9.40 -12.40 -8.68
C VAL A 543 -9.70 -11.34 -7.61
N GLY A 544 -9.51 -10.06 -7.92
CA GLY A 544 -9.84 -8.97 -7.01
C GLY A 544 -11.35 -8.77 -6.80
N PHE A 545 -12.16 -8.89 -7.86
CA PHE A 545 -13.60 -8.58 -7.80
C PHE A 545 -14.49 -9.76 -7.38
N GLY A 546 -14.03 -11.01 -7.54
CA GLY A 546 -14.79 -12.22 -7.23
C GLY A 546 -15.22 -12.34 -5.75
N HIS A 547 -16.11 -13.30 -5.47
CA HIS A 547 -16.61 -13.53 -4.10
C HIS A 547 -15.47 -13.92 -3.13
N SER A 548 -15.59 -13.46 -1.89
CA SER A 548 -14.66 -13.75 -0.80
C SER A 548 -15.44 -14.16 0.45
N GLU A 549 -15.02 -15.28 1.04
CA GLU A 549 -15.53 -15.91 2.26
C GLU A 549 -15.39 -15.00 3.49
N THR A 550 -14.48 -14.02 3.42
CA THR A 550 -14.24 -13.03 4.48
C THR A 550 -14.93 -11.69 4.26
N SER A 551 -15.67 -11.51 3.16
CA SER A 551 -16.30 -10.22 2.80
C SER A 551 -17.21 -9.70 3.92
N CYS A 552 -17.39 -8.38 3.99
CA CYS A 552 -18.38 -7.72 4.83
C CYS A 552 -19.46 -6.98 4.01
N LEU A 553 -19.38 -7.05 2.68
CA LEU A 553 -20.19 -6.28 1.72
C LEU A 553 -20.77 -7.20 0.63
N GLU A 554 -21.69 -8.08 1.01
CA GLU A 554 -22.35 -9.03 0.10
C GLU A 554 -22.97 -8.32 -1.12
N GLY A 555 -22.58 -8.75 -2.33
CA GLY A 555 -23.13 -8.24 -3.59
C GLY A 555 -22.81 -6.77 -3.92
N ALA A 556 -22.02 -6.07 -3.10
CA ALA A 556 -21.72 -4.65 -3.30
C ALA A 556 -20.96 -4.39 -4.61
N GLY A 557 -21.12 -3.19 -5.18
CA GLY A 557 -20.37 -2.77 -6.37
C GLY A 557 -18.87 -2.61 -6.14
N VAL A 558 -18.15 -2.30 -7.22
CA VAL A 558 -16.72 -2.01 -7.23
C VAL A 558 -16.49 -0.52 -7.47
N ALA A 559 -15.85 0.17 -6.52
CA ALA A 559 -15.38 1.55 -6.68
C ALA A 559 -13.93 1.55 -7.16
N THR A 560 -13.70 2.01 -8.40
CA THR A 560 -12.39 1.92 -9.08
C THR A 560 -12.17 3.09 -10.04
N GLY A 561 -11.12 3.05 -10.85
CA GLY A 561 -10.81 4.06 -11.86
C GLY A 561 -9.66 3.64 -12.77
N ASN A 562 -8.78 4.61 -13.05
CA ASN A 562 -7.61 4.51 -13.94
C ASN A 562 -6.47 3.59 -13.42
N TRP A 563 -6.81 2.35 -13.09
CA TRP A 563 -5.95 1.30 -12.54
C TRP A 563 -4.74 1.00 -13.43
N GLY A 564 -3.53 1.22 -12.91
CA GLY A 564 -2.27 1.04 -13.65
C GLY A 564 -1.94 2.13 -14.68
N CYS A 565 -2.75 3.18 -14.82
CA CYS A 565 -2.57 4.17 -15.88
C CYS A 565 -1.62 5.32 -15.55
N GLY A 566 -1.29 5.51 -14.26
CA GLY A 566 -0.32 6.51 -13.79
C GLY A 566 1.12 6.03 -13.97
N ALA A 567 1.82 5.81 -12.86
CA ALA A 567 3.22 5.37 -12.86
C ALA A 567 3.49 4.06 -13.64
N PHE A 568 2.48 3.22 -13.86
CA PHE A 568 2.59 1.96 -14.59
C PHE A 568 2.28 2.09 -16.10
N ASN A 569 1.89 3.28 -16.58
CA ASN A 569 1.77 3.64 -18.00
C ASN A 569 0.82 2.74 -18.83
N GLY A 570 -0.23 2.21 -18.19
CA GLY A 570 -1.36 1.57 -18.88
C GLY A 570 -2.32 2.58 -19.55
N ASP A 571 -2.92 2.19 -20.66
CA ASP A 571 -3.98 2.94 -21.34
C ASP A 571 -5.29 2.89 -20.52
N PRO A 572 -5.88 4.03 -20.12
CA PRO A 572 -7.16 4.05 -19.41
C PRO A 572 -8.35 3.63 -20.28
N GLU A 573 -8.30 3.76 -21.61
CA GLU A 573 -9.36 3.22 -22.48
C GLU A 573 -9.42 1.69 -22.33
N LEU A 574 -8.31 0.98 -22.57
CA LEU A 574 -8.20 -0.46 -22.35
C LEU A 574 -8.47 -0.87 -20.89
N LYS A 575 -7.87 -0.19 -19.91
CA LYS A 575 -7.98 -0.56 -18.48
C LYS A 575 -9.39 -0.41 -17.92
N SER A 576 -10.21 0.51 -18.44
CA SER A 576 -11.63 0.58 -18.09
C SER A 576 -12.42 -0.64 -18.59
N LEU A 577 -12.16 -1.08 -19.83
CA LEU A 577 -12.84 -2.19 -20.48
C LEU A 577 -12.42 -3.56 -19.91
N VAL A 578 -11.14 -3.71 -19.54
CA VAL A 578 -10.61 -4.87 -18.79
C VAL A 578 -11.35 -5.06 -17.47
N GLN A 579 -11.57 -3.97 -16.71
CA GLN A 579 -12.29 -4.03 -15.44
C GLN A 579 -13.78 -4.32 -15.66
N LEU A 580 -14.40 -3.74 -16.69
CA LEU A 580 -15.79 -4.04 -17.07
C LEU A 580 -15.98 -5.53 -17.39
N ILE A 581 -15.08 -6.16 -18.15
CA ILE A 581 -15.09 -7.61 -18.42
C ILE A 581 -15.09 -8.42 -17.11
N ALA A 582 -14.15 -8.13 -16.21
CA ALA A 582 -14.01 -8.86 -14.94
C ALA A 582 -15.23 -8.69 -14.03
N ALA A 583 -15.74 -7.46 -13.85
CA ALA A 583 -16.89 -7.18 -13.00
C ALA A 583 -18.21 -7.77 -13.55
N SER A 584 -18.36 -7.81 -14.88
CA SER A 584 -19.52 -8.42 -15.55
C SER A 584 -19.64 -9.92 -15.30
N VAL A 585 -18.50 -10.62 -15.17
CA VAL A 585 -18.48 -12.05 -14.79
C VAL A 585 -18.61 -12.21 -13.27
N ALA A 586 -17.96 -11.36 -12.47
CA ALA A 586 -18.09 -11.34 -11.00
C ALA A 586 -19.48 -10.88 -10.49
N LYS A 587 -20.37 -10.41 -11.39
CA LYS A 587 -21.74 -9.91 -11.10
C LYS A 587 -21.78 -8.68 -10.19
N ARG A 588 -20.82 -7.76 -10.35
CA ARG A 588 -20.73 -6.52 -9.55
C ARG A 588 -20.89 -5.30 -10.46
N PRO A 589 -21.71 -4.31 -10.10
CA PRO A 589 -21.73 -3.03 -10.81
C PRO A 589 -20.44 -2.24 -10.53
N ILE A 590 -19.99 -1.43 -11.49
CA ILE A 590 -18.82 -0.55 -11.35
C ILE A 590 -19.27 0.88 -11.08
N LEU A 591 -18.57 1.57 -10.16
CA LEU A 591 -18.46 3.02 -10.11
C LEU A 591 -17.02 3.40 -10.49
N TYR A 592 -16.85 4.07 -11.62
CA TYR A 592 -15.56 4.38 -12.24
C TYR A 592 -15.22 5.87 -12.13
N PHE A 593 -14.11 6.20 -11.48
CA PHE A 593 -13.59 7.56 -11.34
C PHE A 593 -12.46 7.81 -12.36
N THR A 594 -12.59 8.87 -13.16
CA THR A 594 -11.53 9.31 -14.10
C THR A 594 -10.62 10.41 -13.56
N PHE A 595 -10.80 10.81 -12.28
CA PHE A 595 -9.94 11.73 -11.54
C PHE A 595 -9.67 13.07 -12.24
N GLY A 596 -10.74 13.74 -12.65
CA GLY A 596 -10.74 15.04 -13.32
C GLY A 596 -10.86 14.97 -14.85
N ASP A 597 -10.61 13.81 -15.48
CA ASP A 597 -10.70 13.68 -16.93
C ASP A 597 -12.16 13.51 -17.41
N GLU A 598 -12.81 14.64 -17.67
CA GLU A 598 -14.18 14.69 -18.20
C GLU A 598 -14.30 14.13 -19.62
N ASP A 599 -13.22 14.16 -20.40
CA ASP A 599 -13.21 13.69 -21.78
C ASP A 599 -13.14 12.16 -21.87
N LEU A 600 -12.29 11.53 -21.06
CA LEU A 600 -12.29 10.08 -20.84
C LEU A 600 -13.62 9.62 -20.27
N ALA A 601 -14.16 10.33 -19.27
CA ALA A 601 -15.45 9.97 -18.67
C ALA A 601 -16.59 9.99 -19.70
N ARG A 602 -16.60 10.99 -20.59
CA ARG A 602 -17.55 11.10 -21.70
C ARG A 602 -17.33 9.99 -22.73
N ARG A 603 -16.10 9.81 -23.24
CA ARG A 603 -15.79 8.79 -24.25
C ARG A 603 -16.10 7.37 -23.77
N LEU A 604 -15.80 7.05 -22.50
CA LEU A 604 -16.11 5.76 -21.90
C LEU A 604 -17.63 5.51 -21.85
N ARG A 605 -18.42 6.52 -21.45
CA ARG A 605 -19.90 6.44 -21.52
C ARG A 605 -20.39 6.22 -22.94
N ASP A 606 -19.91 6.99 -23.93
CA ASP A 606 -20.30 6.79 -25.34
C ASP A 606 -20.11 5.33 -25.81
N VAL A 607 -18.99 4.70 -25.44
CA VAL A 607 -18.64 3.32 -25.86
C VAL A 607 -19.44 2.29 -25.09
N TYR A 608 -19.59 2.48 -23.78
CA TYR A 608 -20.38 1.61 -22.90
C TYR A 608 -21.87 1.60 -23.29
N GLU A 609 -22.47 2.77 -23.55
CA GLU A 609 -23.85 2.92 -24.00
C GLU A 609 -24.08 2.27 -25.37
N LEU A 610 -23.14 2.41 -26.32
CA LEU A 610 -23.19 1.71 -27.60
C LEU A 610 -23.14 0.19 -27.43
N MET A 611 -22.20 -0.33 -26.64
CA MET A 611 -22.02 -1.78 -26.47
C MET A 611 -23.20 -2.42 -25.73
N THR A 612 -23.69 -1.78 -24.67
CA THR A 612 -24.88 -2.27 -23.93
C THR A 612 -26.16 -2.14 -24.76
N GLY A 613 -26.37 -1.03 -25.46
CA GLY A 613 -27.50 -0.84 -26.37
C GLY A 613 -27.50 -1.78 -27.58
N ARG A 614 -26.33 -2.30 -27.99
CA ARG A 614 -26.18 -3.35 -29.00
C ARG A 614 -26.18 -4.78 -28.43
N GLY A 615 -26.33 -4.95 -27.11
CA GLY A 615 -26.36 -6.27 -26.47
C GLY A 615 -25.03 -7.05 -26.52
N VAL A 616 -23.89 -6.35 -26.56
CA VAL A 616 -22.55 -6.96 -26.64
C VAL A 616 -22.28 -7.85 -25.42
N SER A 617 -21.80 -9.07 -25.64
CA SER A 617 -21.39 -9.98 -24.57
C SER A 617 -19.96 -9.73 -24.09
N VAL A 618 -19.64 -10.17 -22.88
CA VAL A 618 -18.28 -10.17 -22.32
C VAL A 618 -17.28 -10.80 -23.29
N GLY A 619 -17.60 -11.95 -23.88
CA GLY A 619 -16.73 -12.63 -24.84
C GLY A 619 -16.66 -11.96 -26.21
N GLN A 620 -17.68 -11.23 -26.64
CA GLN A 620 -17.59 -10.37 -27.83
C GLN A 620 -16.64 -9.20 -27.59
N LEU A 621 -16.71 -8.55 -26.43
CA LEU A 621 -15.79 -7.47 -26.05
C LEU A 621 -14.35 -8.00 -25.90
N PHE A 622 -14.14 -9.09 -25.14
CA PHE A 622 -12.81 -9.68 -24.94
C PHE A 622 -12.13 -10.02 -26.28
N ARG A 623 -12.83 -10.68 -27.20
CA ARG A 623 -12.29 -10.98 -28.54
C ARG A 623 -11.93 -9.70 -29.29
N ALA A 624 -12.79 -8.68 -29.28
CA ALA A 624 -12.51 -7.38 -29.91
C ALA A 624 -11.26 -6.70 -29.31
N LEU A 625 -11.06 -6.74 -27.98
CA LEU A 625 -9.83 -6.22 -27.36
C LEU A 625 -8.58 -6.97 -27.85
N THR A 626 -8.65 -8.30 -27.98
CA THR A 626 -7.52 -9.10 -28.52
C THR A 626 -7.30 -8.93 -30.03
N GLU A 627 -8.35 -8.63 -30.79
CA GLU A 627 -8.29 -8.30 -32.23
C GLU A 627 -7.63 -6.92 -32.48
N TYR A 628 -7.81 -5.96 -31.57
CA TYR A 628 -7.33 -4.58 -31.70
C TYR A 628 -5.81 -4.45 -31.90
N TRP A 629 -4.99 -5.41 -31.45
CA TRP A 629 -3.54 -5.43 -31.71
C TRP A 629 -3.19 -5.18 -33.18
N ALA A 630 -4.00 -5.68 -34.13
CA ALA A 630 -3.78 -5.47 -35.57
C ALA A 630 -4.04 -4.01 -36.03
N CYS A 631 -4.94 -3.29 -35.36
CA CYS A 631 -5.39 -1.94 -35.72
C CYS A 631 -4.82 -0.82 -34.83
N ARG A 632 -4.14 -1.15 -33.72
CA ARG A 632 -3.64 -0.23 -32.68
C ARG A 632 -2.80 0.97 -33.15
N ARG A 633 -2.23 0.90 -34.36
CA ARG A 633 -1.42 1.97 -34.98
C ARG A 633 -2.20 2.82 -36.00
N GLN A 634 -3.50 2.60 -36.14
CA GLN A 634 -4.39 3.23 -37.13
C GLN A 634 -5.50 4.09 -36.48
N MET A 635 -5.94 3.72 -35.27
CA MET A 635 -7.03 4.36 -34.52
C MET A 635 -6.94 3.97 -33.03
N GLY A 636 -7.56 4.74 -32.14
CA GLY A 636 -7.67 4.41 -30.71
C GLY A 636 -8.65 3.26 -30.43
N ILE A 637 -8.57 2.66 -29.23
CA ILE A 637 -9.34 1.43 -28.92
C ILE A 637 -10.84 1.72 -28.77
N PHE A 638 -11.23 2.85 -28.18
CA PHE A 638 -12.63 3.30 -28.18
C PHE A 638 -13.17 3.58 -29.60
N GLU A 639 -12.33 4.08 -30.52
CA GLU A 639 -12.75 4.30 -31.91
C GLU A 639 -12.92 2.97 -32.66
N PHE A 640 -11.97 2.05 -32.49
CA PHE A 640 -12.05 0.69 -33.01
C PHE A 640 -13.34 -0.01 -32.54
N LEU A 641 -13.67 0.05 -31.25
CA LEU A 641 -14.87 -0.56 -30.69
C LEU A 641 -16.15 0.12 -31.19
N LYS A 642 -16.16 1.46 -31.32
CA LYS A 642 -17.27 2.18 -31.98
C LYS A 642 -17.48 1.67 -33.41
N ARG A 643 -16.42 1.57 -34.23
CA ARG A 643 -16.51 1.02 -35.59
C ARG A 643 -16.98 -0.45 -35.59
N ARG A 644 -16.45 -1.28 -34.67
CA ARG A 644 -16.69 -2.74 -34.56
C ARG A 644 -18.13 -3.12 -34.18
N PHE A 645 -18.85 -2.24 -33.49
CA PHE A 645 -20.22 -2.48 -32.98
C PHE A 645 -21.27 -1.46 -33.48
N SER A 646 -20.89 -0.42 -34.23
CA SER A 646 -21.88 0.48 -34.86
C SER A 646 -22.57 -0.13 -36.08
N SER A 647 -21.87 -1.00 -36.82
CA SER A 647 -22.44 -1.71 -37.98
C SER A 647 -23.57 -2.64 -37.56
N ASP A 648 -24.75 -2.51 -38.17
CA ASP A 648 -25.88 -3.41 -37.93
C ASP A 648 -25.54 -4.87 -38.30
N ALA A 649 -26.05 -5.80 -37.50
CA ALA A 649 -25.87 -7.23 -37.70
C ALA A 649 -26.82 -7.76 -38.79
N THR A 650 -26.59 -7.35 -40.03
CA THR A 650 -27.35 -7.79 -41.21
C THR A 650 -26.44 -8.32 -42.32
N THR A 651 -26.02 -9.59 -42.17
CA THR A 651 -25.66 -10.56 -43.22
C THR A 651 -25.64 -11.96 -42.63
#